data_AF-A0A6S7I529-F1
#
_entry.id   AF-A0A6S7I529-F1
#
_cell.length_a   1.000
_cell.length_b   1.000
_cell.length_c   1.000
_cell.angle_alpha   90.00
_cell.angle_beta   90.00
_cell.angle_gamma   90.00
#
_symmetry.space_group_name_H-M   'P 1'
#
loop_
_entity.id
_entity.type
_entity.pdbx_description
1 polymer ?
#
loop_
_entity_poly.entity_id
_entity_poly.type
_entity_poly.pdbx_seq_one_letter_code
_entity_poly.pdbx_strand_id
1 'polypeptide(L)'
;MENDITPTKTYLRVFCSESICIECGKDVSNADTRRRLFNGTLKSLACANLERVAGVILCKESCLSSIVCRSCSEKNARLISKLDAVREQFNLTTVRLAEKQSESVTKRERKKETSDSSDASKNPVKRRVVFAQEDPISQTHEQTTQTDAVQVSDEFSSVKVVINYPNSATKTIPLLTDYHNVIRQLALGNPKSIVSAFMHVSTLKDQVIEATTRSITCELQQLCAKTTPSLLRQTTKDDLKHFTWKNVHDELKERTPVFLRFIEAAVQNPSQKRNVQKKNEALIPPMCDAACKLISIFNEGMCAIRVIKSIILKKGGLTKVGFKRLSSTYVCMGYNCTNNIFERFGKDFDCDLLKWKKQVEEDVKKEKELLSVVSTLGGIASNEELECANEKLQQHRQSMHPGYSLTGDNVDMIVKPRQMTKQHQNKDHHMFQYVAYENRVSPNHMPDDITVADVNKVPFTSFLPSGDEQLSLIDQFTVLVCQKWAKYIPNMGWFKDYMPSYIPHKHMDDMKKKTSKVHLGVLRKNEQKEEDMIELLQWAHKYVPGHSEEEGPNVLSAKVLNGGDYLTHERHKSSQSSMQDARTPSAQLLGLLSKFEDFHAQCEWVKVIWFHLYDTSSARDVGTIYHARNVIDARNVTKDPKNNYYAASELLDKFLDAYLIAGALQHFGMASIDDEPTVNTYGGLPNDTAQKEAYVNSTVHSFVKKYVINQVPELSQDAPVSNDLVCRFCGKKYARPTYLKKHEEQSMDLGVNIAQKLQASPRSKMASTTTPIMC
;
A
#
# COMPACT_ATOMS: atom_id res chain seq x y z
N MET A 1 25.54 -7.12 -42.83
CA MET A 1 26.78 -7.48 -42.12
C MET A 1 26.86 -6.63 -40.87
N GLU A 2 26.57 -7.22 -39.72
CA GLU A 2 27.00 -6.75 -38.40
C GLU A 2 26.77 -7.91 -37.42
N ASN A 3 27.80 -8.21 -36.65
CA ASN A 3 28.06 -9.52 -36.06
C ASN A 3 27.15 -9.84 -34.87
N ASP A 4 26.44 -10.97 -34.99
CA ASP A 4 25.73 -11.65 -33.91
C ASP A 4 26.74 -12.28 -32.94
N ILE A 5 27.03 -11.59 -31.84
CA ILE A 5 27.85 -12.14 -30.75
C ILE A 5 26.92 -12.79 -29.73
N THR A 6 26.37 -13.94 -30.12
CA THR A 6 25.84 -14.92 -29.19
C THR A 6 26.99 -15.84 -28.78
N PRO A 7 27.37 -15.95 -27.48
CA PRO A 7 28.46 -16.83 -27.07
C PRO A 7 28.00 -18.28 -27.20
N THR A 8 28.44 -18.96 -28.26
CA THR A 8 28.35 -20.41 -28.41
C THR A 8 29.33 -21.05 -27.43
N LYS A 9 28.83 -21.80 -26.45
CA LYS A 9 29.66 -22.66 -25.61
C LYS A 9 30.21 -23.80 -26.48
N THR A 10 31.48 -23.70 -26.85
CA THR A 10 32.22 -24.81 -27.45
C THR A 10 32.56 -25.81 -26.35
N TYR A 11 32.07 -27.04 -26.46
CA TYR A 11 32.47 -28.15 -25.58
C TYR A 11 33.75 -28.76 -26.14
N LEU A 12 34.89 -28.49 -25.51
CA LEU A 12 36.11 -29.27 -25.71
C LEU A 12 35.99 -30.57 -24.90
N ARG A 13 36.07 -31.72 -25.57
CA ARG A 13 36.33 -33.01 -24.90
C ARG A 13 37.76 -32.93 -24.33
N VAL A 14 37.87 -32.79 -23.03
CA VAL A 14 39.15 -32.84 -22.30
C VAL A 14 39.48 -34.30 -22.02
N PHE A 15 40.64 -34.76 -22.51
CA PHE A 15 41.23 -36.04 -22.11
C PHE A 15 41.59 -35.96 -20.62
N CYS A 16 41.12 -36.92 -19.81
CA CYS A 16 41.30 -36.93 -18.36
C CYS A 16 42.78 -37.11 -17.99
N SER A 17 43.40 -36.08 -17.42
CA SER A 17 44.57 -36.22 -16.55
C SER A 17 44.13 -36.35 -15.10
N GLU A 18 44.94 -37.04 -14.26
CA GLU A 18 44.66 -37.24 -12.83
C GLU A 18 44.64 -35.94 -12.01
N SER A 19 44.92 -34.79 -12.61
CA SER A 19 45.08 -33.49 -11.95
C SER A 19 43.88 -32.55 -12.11
N ILE A 20 42.78 -32.95 -12.76
CA ILE A 20 41.63 -32.07 -13.05
C ILE A 20 40.64 -32.04 -11.87
N CYS A 21 40.10 -30.86 -11.54
CA CYS A 21 39.00 -30.73 -10.58
C CYS A 21 37.69 -31.31 -11.12
N ILE A 22 37.06 -32.24 -10.39
CA ILE A 22 35.83 -32.92 -10.78
C ILE A 22 34.63 -31.98 -11.02
N GLU A 23 34.55 -30.83 -10.34
CA GLU A 23 33.43 -29.90 -10.48
C GLU A 23 33.61 -28.86 -11.58
N CYS A 24 34.78 -28.23 -11.63
CA CYS A 24 35.00 -27.08 -12.50
C CYS A 24 35.87 -27.38 -13.73
N GLY A 25 36.38 -28.61 -13.86
CA GLY A 25 37.16 -29.05 -15.00
C GLY A 25 38.52 -28.36 -15.16
N LYS A 26 38.96 -27.57 -14.16
CA LYS A 26 40.27 -26.89 -14.18
C LYS A 26 41.38 -27.86 -13.76
N ASP A 27 42.52 -27.79 -14.43
CA ASP A 27 43.74 -28.49 -14.03
C ASP A 27 44.30 -27.92 -12.73
N VAL A 28 44.67 -28.79 -11.80
CA VAL A 28 45.17 -28.48 -10.45
C VAL A 28 46.42 -29.32 -10.18
N SER A 29 47.54 -28.90 -10.77
CA SER A 29 48.84 -29.55 -10.64
C SER A 29 49.48 -29.36 -9.24
N ASN A 30 49.18 -28.26 -8.55
CA ASN A 30 49.74 -27.94 -7.23
C ASN A 30 48.99 -28.70 -6.10
N ALA A 31 49.76 -29.33 -5.20
CA ALA A 31 49.24 -30.08 -4.06
C ALA A 31 48.49 -29.23 -3.03
N ASP A 32 48.84 -27.96 -2.85
CA ASP A 32 48.22 -27.08 -1.84
C ASP A 32 46.84 -26.57 -2.26
N THR A 33 46.59 -26.51 -3.56
CA THR A 33 45.35 -26.02 -4.15
C THR A 33 44.36 -27.13 -4.49
N ARG A 34 44.72 -28.39 -4.21
CA ARG A 34 43.88 -29.57 -4.43
C ARG A 34 43.45 -30.24 -3.12
N ARG A 35 42.28 -30.87 -3.14
CA ARG A 35 41.75 -31.72 -2.06
C ARG A 35 41.42 -33.07 -2.66
N ARG A 36 41.95 -34.14 -2.08
CA ARG A 36 41.63 -35.51 -2.49
C ARG A 36 40.25 -35.89 -1.95
N LEU A 37 39.43 -36.48 -2.79
CA LEU A 37 38.13 -37.02 -2.38
C LEU A 37 38.31 -38.33 -1.59
N PHE A 38 39.36 -39.08 -1.89
CA PHE A 38 39.65 -40.36 -1.23
C PHE A 38 41.07 -40.39 -0.65
N ASN A 39 41.17 -40.86 0.59
CA ASN A 39 42.44 -41.21 1.26
C ASN A 39 42.49 -42.74 1.37
N GLY A 40 43.08 -43.41 0.38
CA GLY A 40 43.00 -44.87 0.28
C GLY A 40 41.59 -45.32 -0.16
N THR A 41 40.90 -46.05 0.72
CA THR A 41 39.48 -46.46 0.59
C THR A 41 38.52 -45.55 1.38
N LEU A 42 39.05 -44.65 2.23
CA LEU A 42 38.25 -43.76 3.07
C LEU A 42 37.88 -42.47 2.32
N LYS A 43 36.62 -42.04 2.47
CA LYS A 43 36.12 -40.77 1.93
C LYS A 43 36.60 -39.60 2.79
N SER A 44 37.09 -38.54 2.15
CA SER A 44 37.47 -37.30 2.82
C SER A 44 36.25 -36.42 3.11
N LEU A 45 36.40 -35.41 3.97
CA LEU A 45 35.36 -34.41 4.23
C LEU A 45 34.93 -33.67 2.95
N ALA A 46 35.87 -33.45 2.01
CA ALA A 46 35.57 -32.85 0.72
C ALA A 46 34.68 -33.75 -0.15
N CYS A 47 34.87 -35.07 -0.08
CA CYS A 47 33.99 -36.05 -0.72
C CYS A 47 32.61 -36.06 -0.08
N ALA A 48 32.51 -36.13 1.25
CA ALA A 48 31.23 -36.15 1.94
C ALA A 48 30.39 -34.88 1.66
N ASN A 49 31.04 -33.71 1.65
CA ASN A 49 30.39 -32.46 1.28
C ASN A 49 29.93 -32.46 -0.18
N LEU A 50 30.75 -32.97 -1.10
CA LEU A 50 30.38 -33.05 -2.51
C LEU A 50 29.20 -34.00 -2.76
N GLU A 51 29.16 -35.17 -2.11
CA GLU A 51 28.03 -36.10 -2.19
C GLU A 51 26.73 -35.45 -1.71
N ARG A 52 26.79 -34.70 -0.61
CA ARG A 52 25.62 -33.96 -0.08
C ARG A 52 25.16 -32.82 -0.99
N VAL A 53 26.09 -32.17 -1.70
CA VAL A 53 25.76 -31.08 -2.66
C VAL A 53 25.20 -31.67 -3.97
N ALA A 54 25.80 -32.74 -4.48
CA ALA A 54 25.47 -33.32 -5.77
C ALA A 54 24.35 -34.38 -5.70
N GLY A 55 24.02 -34.88 -4.51
CA GLY A 55 22.97 -35.90 -4.30
C GLY A 55 23.35 -37.29 -4.83
N VAL A 56 24.64 -37.57 -5.01
CA VAL A 56 25.17 -38.84 -5.55
C VAL A 56 26.24 -39.41 -4.64
N ILE A 57 26.33 -40.74 -4.59
CA ILE A 57 27.38 -41.45 -3.85
C ILE A 57 28.58 -41.62 -4.78
N LEU A 58 29.74 -41.14 -4.36
CA LEU A 58 30.99 -41.23 -5.11
C LEU A 58 31.77 -42.47 -4.68
N CYS A 59 32.15 -43.30 -5.65
CA CYS A 59 33.04 -44.45 -5.47
C CYS A 59 34.34 -44.20 -6.22
N LYS A 60 35.47 -44.61 -5.63
CA LYS A 60 36.79 -44.34 -6.20
C LYS A 60 36.96 -44.95 -7.60
N GLU A 61 36.34 -46.10 -7.86
CA GLU A 61 36.39 -46.77 -9.17
C GLU A 61 35.53 -46.10 -10.26
N SER A 62 34.52 -45.30 -9.88
CA SER A 62 33.60 -44.65 -10.83
C SER A 62 33.91 -43.17 -11.10
N CYS A 63 34.85 -42.58 -10.36
CA CYS A 63 35.24 -41.19 -10.52
C CYS A 63 36.38 -41.02 -11.53
N LEU A 64 36.12 -40.33 -12.64
CA LEU A 64 37.13 -39.95 -13.64
C LEU A 64 38.25 -39.04 -13.08
N SER A 65 37.96 -38.33 -11.99
CA SER A 65 38.96 -37.61 -11.20
C SER A 65 38.67 -37.78 -9.71
N SER A 66 39.72 -38.01 -8.92
CA SER A 66 39.63 -38.14 -7.46
C SER A 66 39.92 -36.82 -6.72
N ILE A 67 39.90 -35.68 -7.44
CA ILE A 67 40.37 -34.39 -6.94
C ILE A 67 39.30 -33.30 -7.10
N VAL A 68 39.17 -32.46 -6.08
CA VAL A 68 38.43 -31.19 -6.15
C VAL A 68 39.36 -30.03 -5.80
N CYS A 69 39.27 -28.90 -6.51
CA CYS A 69 40.08 -27.74 -6.22
C CYS A 69 39.62 -27.08 -4.90
N ARG A 70 40.54 -26.41 -4.20
CA ARG A 70 40.28 -25.76 -2.91
C ARG A 70 39.08 -24.82 -2.95
N SER A 71 38.95 -24.01 -4.02
CA SER A 71 37.83 -23.07 -4.17
C SER A 71 36.47 -23.78 -4.27
N CYS A 72 36.39 -24.87 -5.03
CA CYS A 72 35.19 -25.71 -5.13
C CYS A 72 34.88 -26.38 -3.78
N SER A 73 35.88 -26.96 -3.13
CA SER A 73 35.71 -27.57 -1.80
C SER A 73 35.21 -26.59 -0.74
N GLU A 74 35.72 -25.35 -0.73
CA GLU A 74 35.28 -24.31 0.21
C GLU A 74 33.87 -23.81 -0.09
N LYS A 75 33.48 -23.72 -1.37
CA LYS A 75 32.10 -23.39 -1.76
C LYS A 75 31.13 -24.47 -1.30
N ASN A 76 31.48 -25.75 -1.45
CA ASN A 76 30.65 -26.86 -0.98
C ASN A 76 30.49 -26.83 0.53
N ALA A 77 31.57 -26.61 1.28
CA ALA A 77 31.49 -26.46 2.73
C ALA A 77 30.56 -25.32 3.17
N ARG A 78 30.62 -24.16 2.50
CA ARG A 78 29.69 -23.04 2.76
C ARG A 78 28.24 -23.37 2.41
N LEU A 79 28.00 -24.11 1.33
CA LEU A 79 26.67 -24.52 0.92
C LEU A 79 26.06 -25.49 1.94
N ILE A 80 26.84 -26.47 2.39
CA ILE A 80 26.45 -27.44 3.41
C ILE A 80 26.14 -26.76 4.74
N SER A 81 26.97 -25.82 5.19
CA SER A 81 26.71 -25.04 6.40
C SER A 81 25.38 -24.27 6.33
N LYS A 82 25.03 -23.69 5.17
CA LYS A 82 23.72 -23.03 4.97
C LYS A 82 22.57 -24.04 4.98
N LEU A 83 22.75 -25.19 4.36
CA LEU A 83 21.77 -26.28 4.35
C LEU A 83 21.49 -26.80 5.77
N ASP A 84 22.54 -26.94 6.58
CA ASP A 84 22.44 -27.37 7.98
C ASP A 84 21.74 -26.30 8.82
N ALA A 85 22.06 -25.01 8.64
CA ALA A 85 21.37 -23.91 9.31
C ALA A 85 19.86 -23.84 8.97
N VAL A 86 19.49 -24.10 7.71
CA VAL A 86 18.07 -24.16 7.29
C VAL A 86 17.36 -25.35 7.92
N ARG A 87 18.01 -26.53 7.99
CA ARG A 87 17.46 -27.71 8.66
C ARG A 87 17.28 -27.47 10.17
N GLU A 88 18.23 -26.81 10.81
CA GLU A 88 18.14 -26.45 12.22
C GLU A 88 17.01 -25.46 12.49
N GLN A 89 16.87 -24.42 11.65
CA GLN A 89 15.71 -23.50 11.71
C GLN A 89 14.39 -24.23 11.51
N PHE A 90 14.32 -25.19 10.58
CA PHE A 90 13.12 -26.00 10.37
C PHE A 90 12.79 -26.85 11.59
N ASN A 91 13.79 -27.47 12.22
CA ASN A 91 13.61 -28.24 13.46
C ASN A 91 13.15 -27.35 14.62
N LEU A 92 13.78 -26.18 14.82
CA LEU A 92 13.37 -25.20 15.84
C LEU A 92 11.94 -24.71 15.62
N THR A 93 11.54 -24.49 14.36
CA THR A 93 10.17 -24.08 14.01
C THR A 93 9.18 -25.22 14.30
N THR A 94 9.56 -26.47 14.02
CA THR A 94 8.74 -27.65 14.31
C THR A 94 8.54 -27.84 15.81
N VAL A 95 9.59 -27.63 16.62
CA VAL A 95 9.51 -27.66 18.10
C VAL A 95 8.61 -26.54 18.62
N ARG A 96 8.78 -25.30 18.15
CA ARG A 96 7.91 -24.16 18.53
C ARG A 96 6.43 -24.37 18.16
N LEU A 97 6.17 -25.04 17.03
CA LEU A 97 4.80 -25.38 16.63
C LEU A 97 4.20 -26.47 17.53
N ALA A 98 5.01 -27.41 18.02
CA ALA A 98 4.57 -28.39 19.01
C ALA A 98 4.28 -27.73 20.38
N GLU A 99 5.11 -26.79 20.82
CA GLU A 99 4.93 -26.04 22.08
C GLU A 99 3.67 -25.16 22.04
N LYS A 100 3.39 -24.48 20.92
CA LYS A 100 2.15 -23.71 20.73
C LYS A 100 0.90 -24.58 20.71
N GLN A 101 1.00 -25.83 20.27
CA GLN A 101 -0.12 -26.77 20.37
C GLN A 101 -0.41 -27.17 21.83
N SER A 102 0.61 -27.35 22.67
CA SER A 102 0.42 -27.60 24.12
C SER A 102 -0.17 -26.40 24.89
N GLU A 103 0.19 -25.15 24.55
CA GLU A 103 -0.39 -23.95 25.19
C GLU A 103 -1.85 -23.69 24.78
N SER A 104 -2.27 -24.17 23.60
CA SER A 104 -3.66 -24.04 23.14
C SER A 104 -4.62 -25.05 23.81
N VAL A 105 -4.07 -26.13 24.37
CA VAL A 105 -4.84 -27.16 25.11
C VAL A 105 -5.14 -26.68 26.54
N THR A 106 -4.17 -26.05 27.23
CA THR A 106 -4.34 -25.54 28.60
C THR A 106 -5.30 -24.34 28.70
N LYS A 107 -5.47 -23.54 27.63
CA LYS A 107 -6.50 -22.49 27.57
C LYS A 107 -7.92 -23.02 27.29
N ARG A 108 -8.07 -24.25 26.78
CA ARG A 108 -9.37 -24.86 26.47
C ARG A 108 -9.94 -25.66 27.64
N GLU A 109 -9.12 -26.04 28.62
CA GLU A 109 -9.53 -26.77 29.82
C GLU A 109 -10.12 -25.88 30.93
N ARG A 110 -9.88 -24.55 30.94
CA ARG A 110 -10.52 -23.62 31.90
C ARG A 110 -11.95 -23.17 31.56
N LYS A 111 -12.53 -23.62 30.45
CA LYS A 111 -13.87 -23.21 30.00
C LYS A 111 -14.88 -24.36 29.91
N LYS A 112 -14.57 -25.51 30.52
CA LYS A 112 -15.38 -26.74 30.43
C LYS A 112 -15.69 -27.39 31.79
N GLU A 113 -15.83 -26.58 32.84
CA GLU A 113 -16.55 -26.95 34.06
C GLU A 113 -17.95 -26.33 34.01
N THR A 114 -18.83 -26.89 33.18
CA THR A 114 -20.27 -27.02 33.43
C THR A 114 -20.83 -28.07 32.46
N SER A 115 -21.41 -29.14 33.04
CA SER A 115 -22.30 -30.19 32.50
C SER A 115 -21.77 -31.21 31.46
N ASP A 116 -21.16 -32.28 32.00
CA ASP A 116 -21.53 -33.71 31.95
C ASP A 116 -22.01 -34.45 30.69
N SER A 117 -21.29 -35.58 30.47
CA SER A 117 -21.68 -36.91 29.93
C SER A 117 -21.97 -37.01 28.41
N SER A 118 -21.54 -38.02 27.64
CA SER A 118 -20.92 -39.34 27.89
C SER A 118 -20.19 -39.85 26.62
N ASP A 119 -19.30 -40.83 26.83
CA ASP A 119 -18.78 -41.85 25.89
C ASP A 119 -17.61 -41.60 24.91
N ALA A 120 -16.44 -42.06 25.39
CA ALA A 120 -15.62 -43.16 24.85
C ALA A 120 -14.88 -43.04 23.49
N SER A 121 -13.60 -42.66 23.62
CA SER A 121 -12.38 -43.33 23.12
C SER A 121 -12.30 -43.83 21.66
N LYS A 122 -11.33 -43.26 20.91
CA LYS A 122 -10.33 -44.00 20.09
C LYS A 122 -9.19 -43.07 19.63
N ASN A 123 -7.95 -43.50 19.92
CA ASN A 123 -6.66 -42.83 19.66
C ASN A 123 -6.38 -42.53 18.17
N PRO A 124 -5.62 -41.45 17.82
CA PRO A 124 -5.04 -41.29 16.51
C PRO A 124 -3.59 -41.81 16.44
N VAL A 125 -3.39 -42.81 15.58
CA VAL A 125 -2.09 -43.34 15.17
C VAL A 125 -1.32 -42.27 14.36
N LYS A 126 -0.15 -41.86 14.86
CA LYS A 126 0.80 -40.99 14.16
C LYS A 126 1.44 -41.73 12.99
N ARG A 127 1.19 -41.29 11.74
CA ARG A 127 1.98 -41.71 10.57
C ARG A 127 3.17 -40.77 10.37
N ARG A 128 4.36 -41.33 10.56
CA ARG A 128 5.68 -40.74 10.32
C ARG A 128 5.98 -40.85 8.81
N VAL A 129 6.29 -39.75 8.14
CA VAL A 129 6.79 -39.76 6.76
C VAL A 129 8.32 -39.82 6.82
N VAL A 130 8.89 -40.94 6.39
CA VAL A 130 10.32 -41.14 6.20
C VAL A 130 10.59 -41.19 4.69
N PHE A 131 11.52 -40.37 4.23
CA PHE A 131 12.12 -40.46 2.90
C PHE A 131 13.24 -41.51 2.94
N ALA A 132 13.26 -42.45 2.00
CA ALA A 132 14.40 -43.30 1.69
C ALA A 132 14.45 -43.62 0.18
N GLN A 133 15.67 -43.70 -0.34
CA GLN A 133 16.08 -43.90 -1.73
C GLN A 133 15.91 -45.36 -2.21
N GLU A 134 15.80 -45.48 -3.54
CA GLU A 134 15.94 -46.64 -4.46
C GLU A 134 17.22 -47.48 -4.16
N ASP A 135 17.41 -48.78 -4.44
CA ASP A 135 16.89 -49.86 -5.33
C ASP A 135 17.70 -51.17 -4.93
N PRO A 136 17.74 -52.37 -5.58
CA PRO A 136 16.90 -53.05 -6.61
C PRO A 136 16.67 -54.59 -6.36
N ILE A 137 16.05 -55.28 -7.34
CA ILE A 137 16.20 -56.72 -7.76
C ILE A 137 15.19 -57.81 -7.29
N SER A 138 14.66 -58.51 -8.32
CA SER A 138 14.15 -59.90 -8.46
C SER A 138 12.83 -60.33 -7.79
N GLN A 139 11.78 -60.59 -8.59
CA GLN A 139 11.41 -61.87 -9.25
C GLN A 139 10.98 -62.97 -8.27
N THR A 140 9.68 -63.30 -8.31
CA THR A 140 9.16 -64.68 -8.45
C THR A 140 7.64 -64.62 -8.68
N HIS A 141 7.25 -64.82 -9.93
CA HIS A 141 5.93 -65.28 -10.33
C HIS A 141 6.02 -66.80 -10.40
N GLU A 142 5.12 -67.53 -9.73
CA GLU A 142 4.59 -68.86 -10.09
C GLU A 142 3.75 -69.39 -8.91
N GLN A 143 2.43 -69.55 -9.11
CA GLN A 143 1.73 -70.83 -9.40
C GLN A 143 1.42 -71.62 -8.11
N THR A 144 0.26 -72.23 -7.85
CA THR A 144 -1.07 -72.45 -8.48
C THR A 144 -1.96 -72.93 -7.30
N THR A 145 -3.29 -73.02 -7.35
CA THR A 145 -4.08 -74.16 -7.86
C THR A 145 -5.55 -73.76 -7.85
N GLN A 146 -6.18 -73.72 -9.02
CA GLN A 146 -7.11 -74.75 -9.53
C GLN A 146 -8.51 -74.70 -8.92
N THR A 147 -9.40 -74.13 -9.74
CA THR A 147 -10.76 -74.56 -10.03
C THR A 147 -10.91 -76.06 -10.20
N ASP A 148 -12.03 -76.60 -9.71
CA ASP A 148 -12.77 -77.67 -10.38
C ASP A 148 -14.28 -77.38 -10.37
N ALA A 149 -14.94 -77.87 -11.41
CA ALA A 149 -16.17 -77.42 -12.02
C ALA A 149 -17.48 -77.72 -11.26
N VAL A 150 -18.50 -76.85 -11.46
CA VAL A 150 -19.87 -77.29 -11.77
C VAL A 150 -20.42 -76.39 -12.89
N GLN A 151 -20.91 -77.04 -13.94
CA GLN A 151 -21.47 -76.46 -15.16
C GLN A 151 -22.71 -75.60 -14.88
N VAL A 152 -22.77 -74.42 -15.49
CA VAL A 152 -24.02 -73.81 -15.94
C VAL A 152 -23.78 -73.32 -17.37
N SER A 153 -24.63 -73.78 -18.27
CA SER A 153 -24.64 -73.61 -19.73
C SER A 153 -24.33 -72.18 -20.21
N ASP A 154 -23.41 -72.08 -21.18
CA ASP A 154 -23.34 -70.98 -22.14
C ASP A 154 -24.62 -70.94 -22.99
N GLU A 155 -25.65 -70.26 -22.50
CA GLU A 155 -26.64 -69.67 -23.40
C GLU A 155 -26.01 -68.42 -24.00
N PHE A 156 -25.47 -68.54 -25.22
CA PHE A 156 -25.17 -67.41 -26.07
C PHE A 156 -26.41 -66.52 -26.15
N SER A 157 -26.41 -65.36 -25.49
CA SER A 157 -27.48 -64.38 -25.66
C SER A 157 -27.43 -63.86 -27.09
N SER A 158 -28.15 -64.50 -28.02
CA SER A 158 -28.22 -64.04 -29.40
C SER A 158 -29.15 -62.83 -29.44
N VAL A 159 -28.60 -61.62 -29.48
CA VAL A 159 -29.40 -60.42 -29.72
C VAL A 159 -29.72 -60.37 -31.22
N LYS A 160 -30.99 -60.60 -31.57
CA LYS A 160 -31.49 -60.55 -32.95
C LYS A 160 -32.41 -59.34 -33.09
N VAL A 161 -32.17 -58.50 -34.10
CA VAL A 161 -33.16 -57.46 -34.49
C VAL A 161 -34.10 -58.08 -35.50
N VAL A 162 -35.40 -58.04 -35.19
CA VAL A 162 -36.48 -58.49 -36.07
C VAL A 162 -37.19 -57.26 -36.62
N ILE A 163 -37.13 -57.05 -37.93
CA ILE A 163 -37.82 -55.94 -38.61
C ILE A 163 -39.02 -56.52 -39.34
N ASN A 164 -40.23 -56.19 -38.87
CA ASN A 164 -41.49 -56.55 -39.53
C ASN A 164 -41.90 -55.47 -40.54
N TYR A 165 -42.02 -55.84 -41.81
CA TYR A 165 -42.55 -54.98 -42.85
C TYR A 165 -44.03 -55.33 -43.12
N PRO A 166 -44.93 -54.36 -43.35
CA PRO A 166 -46.36 -54.64 -43.54
C PRO A 166 -46.67 -55.51 -44.76
N ASN A 167 -45.87 -55.39 -45.83
CA ASN A 167 -46.10 -56.03 -47.13
C ASN A 167 -44.89 -56.83 -47.65
N SER A 168 -43.98 -57.26 -46.76
CA SER A 168 -42.80 -58.06 -47.13
C SER A 168 -42.37 -58.97 -45.98
N ALA A 169 -41.62 -60.03 -46.30
CA ALA A 169 -41.15 -61.01 -45.32
C ALA A 169 -40.29 -60.35 -44.23
N THR A 170 -40.56 -60.71 -42.98
CA THR A 170 -39.80 -60.32 -41.79
C THR A 170 -38.31 -60.58 -41.98
N LYS A 171 -37.47 -59.54 -41.81
CA LYS A 171 -36.01 -59.67 -41.86
C LYS A 171 -35.44 -59.78 -40.46
N THR A 172 -34.68 -60.84 -40.21
CA THR A 172 -33.88 -61.01 -38.99
C THR A 172 -32.42 -60.72 -39.32
N ILE A 173 -31.83 -59.72 -38.66
CA ILE A 173 -30.45 -59.30 -38.92
C ILE A 173 -29.54 -59.82 -37.78
N PRO A 174 -28.51 -60.63 -38.08
CA PRO A 174 -27.49 -60.99 -37.09
C PRO A 174 -26.60 -59.77 -36.82
N LEU A 175 -26.47 -59.39 -35.54
CA LEU A 175 -25.70 -58.22 -35.13
C LEU A 175 -24.24 -58.59 -34.86
N LEU A 176 -23.33 -57.68 -35.21
CA LEU A 176 -21.95 -57.69 -34.71
C LEU A 176 -21.95 -57.64 -33.17
N THR A 177 -21.11 -58.45 -32.54
CA THR A 177 -21.00 -58.61 -31.07
C THR A 177 -20.89 -57.28 -30.33
N ASP A 178 -20.20 -56.31 -30.91
CA ASP A 178 -19.92 -55.01 -30.29
C ASP A 178 -21.19 -54.15 -30.10
N TYR A 179 -22.23 -54.36 -30.92
CA TYR A 179 -23.48 -53.59 -30.88
C TYR A 179 -24.59 -54.26 -30.05
N HIS A 180 -24.37 -55.48 -29.54
CA HIS A 180 -25.38 -56.24 -28.78
C HIS A 180 -25.85 -55.48 -27.53
N ASN A 181 -24.90 -54.92 -26.77
CA ASN A 181 -25.22 -54.17 -25.56
C ASN A 181 -25.94 -52.86 -25.87
N VAL A 182 -25.53 -52.15 -26.93
CA VAL A 182 -26.16 -50.90 -27.37
C VAL A 182 -27.63 -51.12 -27.71
N ILE A 183 -27.92 -52.14 -28.53
CA ILE A 183 -29.28 -52.44 -28.99
C ILE A 183 -30.15 -52.97 -27.84
N ARG A 184 -29.57 -53.77 -26.93
CA ARG A 184 -30.24 -54.19 -25.70
C ARG A 184 -30.63 -52.98 -24.84
N GLN A 185 -29.72 -52.05 -24.59
CA GLN A 185 -30.01 -50.87 -23.77
C GLN A 185 -31.00 -49.91 -24.46
N LEU A 186 -30.95 -49.79 -25.79
CA LEU A 186 -31.94 -49.04 -26.58
C LEU A 186 -33.35 -49.63 -26.43
N ALA A 187 -33.48 -50.96 -26.48
CA ALA A 187 -34.75 -51.63 -26.30
C ALA A 187 -35.30 -51.51 -24.86
N LEU A 188 -34.41 -51.47 -23.86
CA LEU A 188 -34.78 -51.26 -22.45
C LEU A 188 -35.08 -49.79 -22.10
N GLY A 189 -34.76 -48.85 -22.99
CA GLY A 189 -35.20 -47.45 -22.89
C GLY A 189 -34.54 -46.58 -21.81
N ASN A 190 -33.44 -47.01 -21.19
CA ASN A 190 -32.76 -46.23 -20.14
C ASN A 190 -31.68 -45.29 -20.74
N PRO A 191 -31.87 -43.96 -20.74
CA PRO A 191 -30.96 -43.03 -21.43
C PRO A 191 -29.51 -43.07 -20.94
N LYS A 192 -29.29 -43.22 -19.63
CA LYS A 192 -27.92 -43.30 -19.06
C LYS A 192 -27.21 -44.57 -19.51
N SER A 193 -27.93 -45.69 -19.52
CA SER A 193 -27.38 -46.99 -19.92
C SER A 193 -27.15 -47.06 -21.43
N ILE A 194 -28.01 -46.42 -22.22
CA ILE A 194 -27.85 -46.24 -23.66
C ILE A 194 -26.57 -45.46 -23.97
N VAL A 195 -26.38 -44.28 -23.36
CA VAL A 195 -25.17 -43.47 -23.58
C VAL A 195 -23.93 -44.19 -23.09
N SER A 196 -23.99 -44.89 -21.94
CA SER A 196 -22.88 -45.72 -21.47
C SER A 196 -22.52 -46.80 -22.48
N ALA A 197 -23.51 -47.49 -23.04
CA ALA A 197 -23.29 -48.50 -24.07
C ALA A 197 -22.69 -47.91 -25.36
N PHE A 198 -23.14 -46.73 -25.78
CA PHE A 198 -22.53 -46.03 -26.93
C PHE A 198 -21.06 -45.69 -26.70
N MET A 199 -20.69 -45.27 -25.49
CA MET A 199 -19.31 -44.92 -25.15
C MET A 199 -18.37 -46.15 -25.06
N HIS A 200 -18.91 -47.37 -24.98
CA HIS A 200 -18.12 -48.62 -24.99
C HIS A 200 -17.76 -49.08 -26.42
N VAL A 201 -18.50 -48.64 -27.44
CA VAL A 201 -18.19 -48.93 -28.85
C VAL A 201 -17.28 -47.83 -29.39
N SER A 202 -16.05 -48.17 -29.78
CA SER A 202 -15.03 -47.19 -30.20
C SER A 202 -15.51 -46.24 -31.30
N THR A 203 -16.13 -46.76 -32.35
CA THR A 203 -16.64 -45.97 -33.48
C THR A 203 -17.75 -45.00 -33.09
N LEU A 204 -18.68 -45.41 -32.20
CA LEU A 204 -19.77 -44.56 -31.73
C LEU A 204 -19.28 -43.52 -30.72
N LYS A 205 -18.35 -43.91 -29.84
CA LYS A 205 -17.67 -43.01 -28.91
C LYS A 205 -17.03 -41.84 -29.66
N ASP A 206 -16.31 -42.12 -30.74
CA ASP A 206 -15.66 -41.07 -31.55
C ASP A 206 -16.69 -40.12 -32.17
N GLN A 207 -17.82 -40.64 -32.69
CA GLN A 207 -18.90 -39.80 -33.22
C GLN A 207 -19.58 -38.92 -32.15
N VAL A 208 -19.71 -39.42 -30.92
CA VAL A 208 -20.27 -38.65 -29.79
C VAL A 208 -19.31 -37.52 -29.37
N ILE A 209 -18.01 -37.80 -29.28
CA ILE A 209 -16.98 -36.80 -28.97
C ILE A 209 -16.94 -35.72 -30.05
N GLU A 210 -16.99 -36.13 -31.31
CA GLU A 210 -17.03 -35.26 -32.48
C GLU A 210 -18.29 -34.34 -32.43
N ALA A 211 -19.47 -34.90 -32.19
CA ALA A 211 -20.71 -34.11 -32.07
C ALA A 211 -20.66 -33.11 -30.91
N THR A 212 -20.09 -33.51 -29.77
CA THR A 212 -19.93 -32.63 -28.59
C THR A 212 -18.95 -31.49 -28.88
N THR A 213 -17.84 -31.79 -29.56
CA THR A 213 -16.83 -30.79 -29.94
C THR A 213 -17.38 -29.78 -30.95
N ARG A 214 -18.23 -30.22 -31.89
CA ARG A 214 -18.97 -29.33 -32.78
C ARG A 214 -19.92 -28.42 -32.01
N SER A 215 -20.64 -28.96 -31.02
CA SER A 215 -21.53 -28.16 -30.14
C SER A 215 -20.76 -27.05 -29.42
N ILE A 216 -19.60 -27.36 -28.83
CA ILE A 216 -18.72 -26.37 -28.18
C ILE A 216 -18.27 -25.30 -29.19
N THR A 217 -17.87 -25.72 -30.39
CA THR A 217 -17.42 -24.79 -31.43
C THR A 217 -18.53 -23.81 -31.83
N CYS A 218 -19.77 -24.30 -31.99
CA CYS A 218 -20.93 -23.46 -32.28
C CYS A 218 -21.23 -22.45 -31.14
N GLU A 219 -21.21 -22.90 -29.88
CA GLU A 219 -21.36 -22.01 -28.71
C GLU A 219 -20.30 -20.89 -28.73
N LEU A 220 -19.04 -21.24 -28.96
CA LEU A 220 -17.94 -20.27 -29.02
C LEU A 220 -18.05 -19.31 -30.21
N GLN A 221 -18.49 -19.77 -31.38
CA GLN A 221 -18.79 -18.92 -32.53
C GLN A 221 -19.88 -17.89 -32.21
N GLN A 222 -20.95 -18.32 -31.54
CA GLN A 222 -22.05 -17.45 -31.12
C GLN A 222 -21.64 -16.47 -30.02
N LEU A 223 -20.86 -16.90 -29.03
CA LEU A 223 -20.24 -15.99 -28.05
C LEU A 223 -19.37 -14.94 -28.75
N CYS A 224 -18.67 -15.37 -29.81
CA CYS A 224 -17.82 -14.52 -30.63
C CYS A 224 -18.56 -13.71 -31.69
N ALA A 225 -19.88 -13.81 -31.82
CA ALA A 225 -20.62 -12.98 -32.76
C ALA A 225 -20.53 -11.49 -32.38
N LYS A 226 -20.56 -10.62 -33.38
CA LYS A 226 -20.59 -9.16 -33.18
C LYS A 226 -22.00 -8.61 -32.93
N THR A 227 -23.03 -9.38 -33.26
CA THR A 227 -24.45 -9.01 -33.09
C THR A 227 -24.86 -8.92 -31.63
N THR A 228 -24.32 -9.81 -30.80
CA THR A 228 -24.46 -9.83 -29.34
C THR A 228 -23.07 -9.89 -28.72
N PRO A 229 -22.38 -8.74 -28.59
CA PRO A 229 -20.97 -8.71 -28.18
C PRO A 229 -20.80 -9.20 -26.74
N SER A 230 -19.84 -10.10 -26.53
CA SER A 230 -19.47 -10.56 -25.19
C SER A 230 -18.75 -9.48 -24.38
N LEU A 231 -18.87 -9.55 -23.05
CA LEU A 231 -18.07 -8.73 -22.13
C LEU A 231 -16.55 -8.92 -22.33
N LEU A 232 -16.14 -10.06 -22.89
CA LEU A 232 -14.73 -10.33 -23.22
C LEU A 232 -14.20 -9.47 -24.39
N ARG A 233 -15.07 -8.80 -25.16
CA ARG A 233 -14.68 -7.80 -26.18
C ARG A 233 -14.51 -6.40 -25.61
N GLN A 234 -15.02 -6.15 -24.42
CA GLN A 234 -15.03 -4.83 -23.81
C GLN A 234 -13.65 -4.49 -23.24
N THR A 235 -12.96 -3.53 -23.86
CA THR A 235 -11.57 -3.19 -23.54
C THR A 235 -11.36 -1.71 -23.24
N THR A 236 -12.45 -0.94 -23.11
CA THR A 236 -12.36 0.49 -22.78
C THR A 236 -12.07 0.68 -21.30
N LYS A 237 -11.66 1.90 -20.92
CA LYS A 237 -11.32 2.23 -19.53
C LYS A 237 -12.52 2.01 -18.59
N ASP A 238 -13.72 2.40 -19.02
CA ASP A 238 -14.91 2.31 -18.19
C ASP A 238 -15.47 0.90 -18.12
N ASP A 239 -15.46 0.14 -19.22
CA ASP A 239 -15.87 -1.26 -19.22
C ASP A 239 -15.09 -2.08 -18.18
N LEU A 240 -13.76 -1.91 -18.17
CA LEU A 240 -12.86 -2.69 -17.32
C LEU A 240 -12.99 -2.33 -15.83
N LYS A 241 -13.56 -1.17 -15.46
CA LYS A 241 -13.85 -0.82 -14.06
C LYS A 241 -14.96 -1.72 -13.47
N HIS A 242 -15.87 -2.20 -14.31
CA HIS A 242 -16.99 -3.04 -13.90
C HIS A 242 -16.74 -4.54 -14.10
N PHE A 243 -15.52 -4.91 -14.52
CA PHE A 243 -15.13 -6.30 -14.70
C PHE A 243 -15.17 -7.07 -13.37
N THR A 244 -15.89 -8.21 -13.36
CA THR A 244 -15.84 -9.18 -12.27
C THR A 244 -15.84 -10.60 -12.81
N TRP A 245 -15.20 -11.53 -12.09
CA TRP A 245 -15.21 -12.95 -12.44
C TRP A 245 -16.61 -13.57 -12.40
N LYS A 246 -17.52 -13.00 -11.59
CA LYS A 246 -18.91 -13.41 -11.54
C LYS A 246 -19.62 -13.11 -12.87
N ASN A 247 -19.47 -11.89 -13.40
CA ASN A 247 -20.09 -11.51 -14.67
C ASN A 247 -19.59 -12.39 -15.83
N VAL A 248 -18.28 -12.70 -15.85
CA VAL A 248 -17.69 -13.64 -16.83
C VAL A 248 -18.34 -15.01 -16.71
N HIS A 249 -18.41 -15.55 -15.49
CA HIS A 249 -18.97 -16.86 -15.24
C HIS A 249 -20.44 -16.95 -15.64
N ASP A 250 -21.24 -15.94 -15.29
CA ASP A 250 -22.66 -15.89 -15.61
C ASP A 250 -22.89 -15.83 -17.14
N GLU A 251 -22.08 -15.05 -17.88
CA GLU A 251 -22.14 -15.05 -19.35
C GLU A 251 -21.77 -16.43 -19.93
N LEU A 252 -20.69 -17.05 -19.46
CA LEU A 252 -20.29 -18.38 -19.96
C LEU A 252 -21.34 -19.44 -19.66
N LYS A 253 -22.03 -19.33 -18.52
CA LYS A 253 -23.10 -20.24 -18.12
C LYS A 253 -24.33 -20.11 -19.01
N GLU A 254 -24.67 -18.89 -19.42
CA GLU A 254 -25.81 -18.62 -20.30
C GLU A 254 -25.52 -18.95 -21.76
N ARG A 255 -24.35 -18.51 -22.27
CA ARG A 255 -24.06 -18.51 -23.71
C ARG A 255 -23.19 -19.68 -24.18
N THR A 256 -22.42 -20.28 -23.28
CA THR A 256 -21.53 -21.41 -23.60
C THR A 256 -21.64 -22.53 -22.55
N PRO A 257 -22.84 -23.05 -22.28
CA PRO A 257 -23.08 -23.98 -21.18
C PRO A 257 -22.34 -25.31 -21.33
N VAL A 258 -22.18 -25.85 -22.55
CA VAL A 258 -21.44 -27.09 -22.79
C VAL A 258 -19.94 -26.87 -22.61
N PHE A 259 -19.41 -25.76 -23.14
CA PHE A 259 -18.01 -25.38 -22.92
C PHE A 259 -17.70 -25.16 -21.43
N LEU A 260 -18.54 -24.42 -20.71
CA LEU A 260 -18.33 -24.17 -19.28
C LEU A 260 -18.34 -25.48 -18.49
N ARG A 261 -19.28 -26.41 -18.78
CA ARG A 261 -19.31 -27.74 -18.16
C ARG A 261 -18.02 -28.53 -18.36
N PHE A 262 -17.39 -28.43 -19.53
CA PHE A 262 -16.11 -29.08 -19.78
C PHE A 262 -15.01 -28.49 -18.89
N ILE A 263 -14.95 -27.16 -18.78
CA ILE A 263 -13.97 -26.48 -17.93
C ILE A 263 -14.23 -26.80 -16.44
N GLU A 264 -15.48 -26.80 -16.00
CA GLU A 264 -15.88 -27.21 -14.64
C GLU A 264 -15.46 -28.65 -14.35
N ALA A 265 -15.71 -29.58 -15.27
CA ALA A 265 -15.31 -30.97 -15.13
C ALA A 265 -13.78 -31.13 -15.03
N ALA A 266 -13.01 -30.33 -15.76
CA ALA A 266 -11.54 -30.38 -15.73
C ALA A 266 -10.95 -29.94 -14.37
N VAL A 267 -11.67 -29.09 -13.62
CA VAL A 267 -11.24 -28.63 -12.30
C VAL A 267 -11.85 -29.41 -11.14
N GLN A 268 -12.87 -30.25 -11.37
CA GLN A 268 -13.50 -31.07 -10.35
C GLN A 268 -12.57 -32.17 -9.82
N ASN A 269 -12.41 -32.25 -8.50
CA ASN A 269 -11.65 -33.33 -7.84
C ASN A 269 -12.35 -33.78 -6.56
N PRO A 270 -12.59 -35.10 -6.34
CA PRO A 270 -13.24 -35.63 -5.15
C PRO A 270 -12.63 -35.19 -3.81
N SER A 271 -11.33 -34.88 -3.79
CA SER A 271 -10.61 -34.40 -2.61
C SER A 271 -10.88 -32.94 -2.25
N GLN A 272 -11.53 -32.16 -3.12
CA GLN A 272 -11.87 -30.75 -2.88
C GLN A 272 -12.86 -30.57 -1.72
N LYS A 273 -13.73 -31.55 -1.47
CA LYS A 273 -14.67 -31.54 -0.33
C LYS A 273 -13.99 -31.35 1.03
N ARG A 274 -12.68 -31.67 1.13
CA ARG A 274 -11.88 -31.60 2.37
C ARG A 274 -11.01 -30.34 2.47
N ASN A 275 -10.95 -29.49 1.44
CA ASN A 275 -10.07 -28.31 1.41
C ASN A 275 -10.88 -27.01 1.31
N VAL A 276 -10.83 -26.20 2.37
CA VAL A 276 -11.55 -24.92 2.48
C VAL A 276 -11.14 -23.91 1.39
N GLN A 277 -9.92 -24.02 0.85
CA GLN A 277 -9.42 -23.18 -0.26
C GLN A 277 -9.89 -23.64 -1.65
N LYS A 278 -10.63 -24.76 -1.74
CA LYS A 278 -11.17 -25.31 -3.00
C LYS A 278 -12.70 -25.43 -2.98
N LYS A 279 -13.39 -24.49 -2.31
CA LYS A 279 -14.84 -24.30 -2.47
C LYS A 279 -15.16 -23.81 -3.88
N ASN A 280 -16.36 -24.10 -4.40
CA ASN A 280 -16.77 -23.76 -5.77
C ASN A 280 -16.53 -22.28 -6.12
N GLU A 281 -16.81 -21.34 -5.20
CA GLU A 281 -16.63 -19.91 -5.44
C GLU A 281 -15.15 -19.50 -5.64
N ALA A 282 -14.22 -20.13 -4.90
CA ALA A 282 -12.79 -19.84 -5.02
C ALA A 282 -12.18 -20.38 -6.32
N LEU A 283 -12.84 -21.34 -6.97
CA LEU A 283 -12.41 -21.91 -8.25
C LEU A 283 -12.88 -21.08 -9.44
N ILE A 284 -13.88 -20.21 -9.29
CA ILE A 284 -14.43 -19.40 -10.39
C ILE A 284 -13.33 -18.56 -11.07
N PRO A 285 -12.50 -17.77 -10.36
CA PRO A 285 -11.48 -16.95 -11.01
C PRO A 285 -10.47 -17.74 -11.86
N PRO A 286 -9.75 -18.76 -11.34
CA PRO A 286 -8.77 -19.50 -12.15
C PRO A 286 -9.42 -20.31 -13.28
N MET A 287 -10.64 -20.80 -13.08
CA MET A 287 -11.42 -21.54 -14.06
C MET A 287 -11.83 -20.65 -15.24
N CYS A 288 -12.48 -19.52 -14.94
CA CYS A 288 -12.87 -18.53 -15.94
C CYS A 288 -11.66 -17.93 -16.64
N ASP A 289 -10.54 -17.73 -15.93
CA ASP A 289 -9.31 -17.24 -16.52
C ASP A 289 -8.75 -18.18 -17.60
N ALA A 290 -8.76 -19.49 -17.32
CA ALA A 290 -8.37 -20.51 -18.29
C ALA A 290 -9.34 -20.55 -19.49
N ALA A 291 -10.65 -20.46 -19.23
CA ALA A 291 -11.68 -20.40 -20.26
C ALA A 291 -11.48 -19.17 -21.18
N CYS A 292 -11.35 -17.97 -20.61
CA CYS A 292 -11.11 -16.74 -21.36
C CYS A 292 -9.82 -16.80 -22.18
N LYS A 293 -8.77 -17.43 -21.66
CA LYS A 293 -7.53 -17.65 -22.40
C LYS A 293 -7.78 -18.49 -23.66
N LEU A 294 -8.48 -19.62 -23.54
CA LEU A 294 -8.84 -20.46 -24.68
C LEU A 294 -9.73 -19.72 -25.69
N ILE A 295 -10.73 -18.99 -25.18
CA ILE A 295 -11.62 -18.14 -26.01
C ILE A 295 -10.82 -17.07 -26.76
N SER A 296 -9.82 -16.45 -26.13
CA SER A 296 -8.98 -15.43 -26.77
C SER A 296 -8.05 -15.99 -27.87
N ILE A 297 -7.74 -17.29 -27.81
CA ILE A 297 -7.04 -18.01 -28.89
C ILE A 297 -8.03 -18.31 -30.02
N PHE A 298 -9.27 -18.69 -29.68
CA PHE A 298 -10.34 -18.91 -30.66
C PHE A 298 -10.73 -17.62 -31.41
N ASN A 299 -10.74 -16.47 -30.72
CA ASN A 299 -10.99 -15.16 -31.30
C ASN A 299 -10.15 -14.09 -30.60
N GLU A 300 -9.20 -13.49 -31.33
CA GLU A 300 -8.28 -12.50 -30.74
C GLU A 300 -8.97 -11.24 -30.20
N GLY A 301 -10.18 -10.93 -30.69
CA GLY A 301 -10.98 -9.82 -30.20
C GLY A 301 -11.62 -10.06 -28.82
N MET A 302 -11.50 -11.26 -28.25
CA MET A 302 -11.94 -11.58 -26.88
C MET A 302 -10.79 -11.39 -25.87
N CYS A 303 -10.26 -10.16 -25.82
CA CYS A 303 -9.00 -9.88 -25.14
C CYS A 303 -9.13 -9.07 -23.84
N ALA A 304 -10.33 -8.82 -23.32
CA ALA A 304 -10.53 -8.05 -22.07
C ALA A 304 -9.64 -8.53 -20.91
N ILE A 305 -9.60 -9.83 -20.65
CA ILE A 305 -8.74 -10.43 -19.62
C ILE A 305 -7.26 -10.21 -19.90
N ARG A 306 -6.83 -10.36 -21.16
CA ARG A 306 -5.44 -10.13 -21.58
C ARG A 306 -5.06 -8.67 -21.35
N VAL A 307 -5.96 -7.73 -21.63
CA VAL A 307 -5.77 -6.30 -21.35
C VAL A 307 -5.60 -6.06 -19.85
N ILE A 308 -6.52 -6.57 -19.01
CA ILE A 308 -6.45 -6.45 -17.54
C ILE A 308 -5.10 -6.99 -17.01
N LYS A 309 -4.73 -8.21 -17.40
CA LYS A 309 -3.46 -8.82 -16.99
C LYS A 309 -2.26 -8.01 -17.45
N SER A 310 -2.30 -7.41 -18.63
CA SER A 310 -1.22 -6.55 -19.13
C SER A 310 -1.02 -5.33 -18.25
N ILE A 311 -2.11 -4.72 -17.79
CA ILE A 311 -2.08 -3.57 -16.88
C ILE A 311 -1.48 -3.97 -15.54
N ILE A 312 -1.94 -5.09 -14.96
CA ILE A 312 -1.42 -5.63 -13.70
C ILE A 312 0.08 -5.91 -13.80
N LEU A 313 0.50 -6.63 -14.86
CA LEU A 313 1.90 -7.00 -15.05
C LEU A 313 2.79 -5.79 -15.30
N LYS A 314 2.31 -4.79 -16.07
CA LYS A 314 3.06 -3.56 -16.30
C LYS A 314 3.24 -2.77 -15.01
N LYS A 315 2.17 -2.64 -14.22
CA LYS A 315 2.20 -1.99 -12.90
C LYS A 315 3.09 -2.74 -11.91
N GLY A 316 3.15 -4.07 -12.02
CA GLY A 316 4.05 -4.94 -11.25
C GLY A 316 5.52 -4.90 -11.71
N GLY A 317 5.89 -4.03 -12.66
CA GLY A 317 7.27 -3.84 -13.10
C GLY A 317 7.78 -4.92 -14.07
N LEU A 318 6.89 -5.67 -14.73
CA LEU A 318 7.31 -6.69 -15.67
C LEU A 318 8.06 -6.06 -16.86
N THR A 319 9.26 -6.58 -17.13
CA THR A 319 10.11 -6.10 -18.21
C THR A 319 9.60 -6.50 -19.60
N LYS A 320 10.09 -5.84 -20.65
CA LYS A 320 9.77 -6.16 -22.06
C LYS A 320 10.01 -7.63 -22.41
N VAL A 321 11.04 -8.26 -21.85
CA VAL A 321 11.33 -9.69 -22.04
C VAL A 321 10.27 -10.57 -21.37
N GLY A 322 9.83 -10.20 -20.17
CA GLY A 322 8.74 -10.87 -19.48
C GLY A 322 7.44 -10.82 -20.29
N PHE A 323 7.08 -9.64 -20.80
CA PHE A 323 5.94 -9.48 -21.70
C PHE A 323 6.04 -10.36 -22.95
N LYS A 324 7.21 -10.40 -23.61
CA LYS A 324 7.41 -11.24 -24.82
C LYS A 324 7.12 -12.73 -24.55
N ARG A 325 7.53 -13.24 -23.38
CA ARG A 325 7.31 -14.65 -22.99
C ARG A 325 5.87 -14.95 -22.58
N LEU A 326 5.20 -14.00 -21.92
CA LEU A 326 3.81 -14.20 -21.48
C LEU A 326 2.80 -13.94 -22.61
N SER A 327 3.09 -13.02 -23.52
CA SER A 327 2.24 -12.77 -24.68
C SER A 327 2.22 -13.96 -25.64
N SER A 328 3.34 -14.67 -25.82
CA SER A 328 3.41 -15.87 -26.65
C SER A 328 2.57 -17.04 -26.11
N THR A 329 2.22 -16.99 -24.83
CA THR A 329 1.33 -17.97 -24.20
C THR A 329 -0.08 -17.41 -23.97
N TYR A 330 -0.47 -16.31 -24.63
CA TYR A 330 -1.79 -15.67 -24.52
C TYR A 330 -2.20 -15.25 -23.09
N VAL A 331 -1.22 -15.06 -22.19
CA VAL A 331 -1.49 -14.59 -20.83
C VAL A 331 -1.78 -13.10 -20.81
N CYS A 332 -1.10 -12.32 -21.66
CA CYS A 332 -1.26 -10.87 -21.73
C CYS A 332 -1.16 -10.37 -23.18
N MET A 333 -1.31 -9.06 -23.36
CA MET A 333 -1.02 -8.35 -24.60
C MET A 333 0.50 -8.19 -24.76
N GLY A 334 0.94 -7.86 -25.98
CA GLY A 334 2.34 -7.51 -26.22
C GLY A 334 2.75 -6.22 -25.49
N TYR A 335 4.05 -6.04 -25.25
CA TYR A 335 4.59 -4.87 -24.53
C TYR A 335 4.17 -3.53 -25.16
N ASN A 336 4.33 -3.38 -26.48
CA ASN A 336 3.97 -2.14 -27.18
C ASN A 336 2.46 -1.89 -27.15
N CYS A 337 1.65 -2.93 -27.39
CA CYS A 337 0.20 -2.86 -27.27
C CYS A 337 -0.22 -2.42 -25.85
N THR A 338 0.45 -2.94 -24.82
CA THR A 338 0.23 -2.53 -23.43
C THR A 338 0.54 -1.05 -23.22
N ASN A 339 1.66 -0.54 -23.76
CA ASN A 339 1.96 0.89 -23.66
C ASN A 339 0.90 1.74 -24.37
N ASN A 340 0.46 1.35 -25.57
CA ASN A 340 -0.62 2.05 -26.28
C ASN A 340 -1.94 2.05 -25.49
N ILE A 341 -2.22 0.96 -24.74
CA ILE A 341 -3.37 0.91 -23.83
C ILE A 341 -3.22 1.94 -22.70
N PHE A 342 -2.03 2.06 -22.09
CA PHE A 342 -1.77 3.07 -21.06
C PHE A 342 -1.91 4.50 -21.61
N GLU A 343 -1.35 4.77 -22.79
CA GLU A 343 -1.51 6.06 -23.47
C GLU A 343 -2.99 6.37 -23.75
N ARG A 344 -3.73 5.40 -24.28
CA ARG A 344 -5.17 5.53 -24.52
C ARG A 344 -5.96 5.77 -23.23
N PHE A 345 -5.63 5.08 -22.15
CA PHE A 345 -6.32 5.20 -20.85
C PHE A 345 -5.94 6.48 -20.10
N GLY A 346 -4.77 7.03 -20.41
CA GLY A 346 -4.29 8.33 -19.96
C GLY A 346 -4.83 9.52 -20.76
N LYS A 347 -5.57 9.30 -21.85
CA LYS A 347 -6.33 10.38 -22.48
C LYS A 347 -7.37 10.92 -21.50
N ASP A 348 -7.64 12.21 -21.61
CA ASP A 348 -8.62 12.92 -20.79
C ASP A 348 -8.37 12.73 -19.27
N PHE A 349 -7.10 12.64 -18.87
CA PHE A 349 -6.69 12.44 -17.48
C PHE A 349 -7.12 13.59 -16.56
N ASP A 350 -7.30 14.77 -17.13
CA ASP A 350 -7.70 16.02 -16.48
C ASP A 350 -9.17 16.37 -16.67
N CYS A 351 -9.99 15.47 -17.25
CA CYS A 351 -11.39 15.79 -17.57
C CYS A 351 -12.23 16.18 -16.34
N ASP A 352 -11.99 15.58 -15.18
CA ASP A 352 -12.69 15.94 -13.95
C ASP A 352 -12.25 17.32 -13.43
N LEU A 353 -10.97 17.67 -13.57
CA LEU A 353 -10.47 19.02 -13.25
C LEU A 353 -11.05 20.07 -14.20
N LEU A 354 -11.19 19.75 -15.49
CA LEU A 354 -11.83 20.64 -16.46
C LEU A 354 -13.32 20.86 -16.14
N LYS A 355 -14.03 19.85 -15.63
CA LYS A 355 -15.40 20.03 -15.11
C LYS A 355 -15.42 20.96 -13.90
N TRP A 356 -14.51 20.77 -12.94
CA TRP A 356 -14.38 21.66 -11.79
C TRP A 356 -14.10 23.11 -12.21
N LYS A 357 -13.16 23.30 -13.16
CA LYS A 357 -12.86 24.62 -13.74
C LYS A 357 -14.10 25.27 -14.31
N LYS A 358 -14.81 24.56 -15.18
CA LYS A 358 -16.03 25.07 -15.83
C LYS A 358 -17.10 25.46 -14.81
N GLN A 359 -17.33 24.62 -13.79
CA GLN A 359 -18.31 24.94 -12.75
C GLN A 359 -17.93 26.19 -11.96
N VAL A 360 -16.64 26.35 -11.61
CA VAL A 360 -16.16 27.55 -10.92
C VAL A 360 -16.35 28.80 -11.78
N GLU A 361 -16.09 28.72 -13.09
CA GLU A 361 -16.31 29.84 -14.02
C GLU A 361 -17.78 30.27 -14.07
N GLU A 362 -18.69 29.30 -14.17
CA GLU A 362 -20.14 29.53 -14.16
C GLU A 362 -20.61 30.14 -12.82
N ASP A 363 -20.13 29.60 -11.70
CA ASP A 363 -20.51 30.05 -10.36
C ASP A 363 -20.02 31.47 -10.06
N VAL A 364 -18.77 31.79 -10.42
CA VAL A 364 -18.20 33.13 -10.24
C VAL A 364 -18.90 34.15 -11.13
N LYS A 365 -19.25 33.78 -12.36
CA LYS A 365 -20.03 34.64 -13.24
C LYS A 365 -21.39 34.97 -12.63
N LYS A 366 -22.10 33.96 -12.14
CA LYS A 366 -23.41 34.13 -11.49
C LYS A 366 -23.33 34.93 -10.19
N GLU A 367 -22.25 34.77 -9.40
CA GLU A 367 -21.99 35.59 -8.20
C GLU A 367 -21.88 37.08 -8.57
N LYS A 368 -21.11 37.42 -9.60
CA LYS A 368 -20.96 38.80 -10.09
C LYS A 368 -22.29 39.39 -10.56
N GLU A 369 -23.09 38.61 -11.29
CA GLU A 369 -24.43 39.01 -11.74
C GLU A 369 -25.35 39.32 -10.55
N LEU A 370 -25.41 38.43 -9.55
CA LEU A 370 -26.23 38.62 -8.35
C LEU A 370 -25.77 39.82 -7.51
N LEU A 371 -24.46 40.00 -7.34
CA LEU A 371 -23.89 41.17 -6.66
C LEU A 371 -24.28 42.48 -7.36
N SER A 372 -24.27 42.51 -8.70
CA SER A 372 -24.68 43.70 -9.46
C SER A 372 -26.17 44.04 -9.22
N VAL A 373 -27.04 43.02 -9.14
CA VAL A 373 -28.46 43.20 -8.81
C VAL A 373 -28.64 43.74 -7.40
N VAL A 374 -27.97 43.13 -6.40
CA VAL A 374 -28.01 43.60 -5.01
C VAL A 374 -27.54 45.05 -4.89
N SER A 375 -26.44 45.40 -5.58
CA SER A 375 -25.91 46.77 -5.56
C SER A 375 -26.88 47.79 -6.18
N THR A 376 -27.62 47.40 -7.22
CA THR A 376 -28.61 48.25 -7.89
C THR A 376 -29.83 48.46 -7.01
N LEU A 377 -30.31 47.39 -6.36
CA LEU A 377 -31.47 47.44 -5.46
C LEU A 377 -31.17 48.20 -4.16
N GLY A 378 -29.94 48.13 -3.64
CA GLY A 378 -29.52 48.82 -2.42
C GLY A 378 -29.61 50.34 -2.47
N GLY A 379 -29.72 50.95 -3.66
CA GLY A 379 -29.89 52.40 -3.83
C GLY A 379 -31.31 52.87 -4.17
N ILE A 380 -32.25 51.97 -4.51
CA ILE A 380 -33.50 52.34 -5.20
C ILE A 380 -34.73 51.54 -4.72
N ALA A 381 -34.57 50.33 -4.19
CA ALA A 381 -35.67 49.37 -4.00
C ALA A 381 -36.29 49.35 -2.59
N SER A 382 -37.43 48.66 -2.46
CA SER A 382 -38.07 48.36 -1.16
C SER A 382 -37.24 47.35 -0.35
N ASN A 383 -37.35 47.38 0.99
CA ASN A 383 -36.59 46.48 1.87
C ASN A 383 -36.83 44.98 1.53
N GLU A 384 -38.04 44.62 1.11
CA GLU A 384 -38.42 43.23 0.78
C GLU A 384 -37.72 42.70 -0.48
N GLU A 385 -37.55 43.53 -1.51
CA GLU A 385 -36.88 43.15 -2.76
C GLU A 385 -35.37 42.95 -2.56
N LEU A 386 -34.77 43.80 -1.73
CA LEU A 386 -33.36 43.70 -1.34
C LEU A 386 -33.10 42.45 -0.49
N GLU A 387 -34.00 42.13 0.44
CA GLU A 387 -33.92 40.92 1.26
C GLU A 387 -34.00 39.65 0.40
N CYS A 388 -34.96 39.58 -0.53
CA CYS A 388 -35.09 38.48 -1.49
C CYS A 388 -33.84 38.31 -2.39
N ALA A 389 -33.23 39.41 -2.84
CA ALA A 389 -32.00 39.35 -3.62
C ALA A 389 -30.81 38.84 -2.80
N ASN A 390 -30.69 39.27 -1.54
CA ASN A 390 -29.65 38.79 -0.62
C ASN A 390 -29.82 37.31 -0.26
N GLU A 391 -31.05 36.82 -0.07
CA GLU A 391 -31.31 35.40 0.14
C GLU A 391 -30.85 34.55 -1.05
N LYS A 392 -31.17 34.98 -2.28
CA LYS A 392 -30.71 34.30 -3.51
C LYS A 392 -29.20 34.27 -3.63
N LEU A 393 -28.53 35.38 -3.29
CA LEU A 393 -27.07 35.46 -3.24
C LEU A 393 -26.50 34.47 -2.22
N GLN A 394 -27.08 34.42 -1.02
CA GLN A 394 -26.62 33.50 0.02
C GLN A 394 -26.84 32.02 -0.34
N GLN A 395 -27.97 31.68 -0.95
CA GLN A 395 -28.24 30.33 -1.48
C GLN A 395 -27.26 29.94 -2.59
N HIS A 396 -26.93 30.89 -3.48
CA HIS A 396 -25.91 30.68 -4.50
C HIS A 396 -24.55 30.38 -3.86
N ARG A 397 -24.09 31.22 -2.91
CA ARG A 397 -22.82 31.01 -2.19
C ARG A 397 -22.71 29.66 -1.50
N GLN A 398 -23.81 29.13 -0.95
CA GLN A 398 -23.86 27.81 -0.33
C GLN A 398 -23.78 26.65 -1.34
N SER A 399 -24.14 26.89 -2.60
CA SER A 399 -24.13 25.88 -3.66
C SER A 399 -22.95 26.01 -4.64
N MET A 400 -22.13 27.05 -4.52
CA MET A 400 -20.93 27.23 -5.34
C MET A 400 -19.95 26.07 -5.18
N HIS A 401 -19.29 25.73 -6.28
CA HIS A 401 -18.16 24.82 -6.28
C HIS A 401 -17.07 25.35 -5.32
N PRO A 402 -16.45 24.46 -4.50
CA PRO A 402 -15.47 24.86 -3.49
C PRO A 402 -14.14 25.37 -4.08
N GLY A 403 -13.96 25.25 -5.39
CA GLY A 403 -12.70 25.47 -6.08
C GLY A 403 -11.74 24.29 -5.90
N TYR A 404 -10.48 24.50 -6.25
CA TYR A 404 -9.44 23.48 -6.15
C TYR A 404 -8.07 24.13 -5.98
N SER A 405 -7.10 23.31 -5.60
CA SER A 405 -5.69 23.65 -5.53
C SER A 405 -4.87 22.65 -6.33
N LEU A 406 -3.76 23.11 -6.86
CA LEU A 406 -2.71 22.30 -7.45
C LEU A 406 -1.62 22.11 -6.40
N THR A 407 -0.99 20.94 -6.40
CA THR A 407 0.23 20.68 -5.64
C THR A 407 1.23 20.01 -6.57
N GLY A 408 2.44 20.55 -6.57
CA GLY A 408 3.57 20.08 -7.33
C GLY A 408 4.70 19.57 -6.44
N ASP A 409 5.41 18.53 -6.90
CA ASP A 409 6.63 18.06 -6.24
C ASP A 409 7.59 17.40 -7.26
N ASN A 410 8.86 17.29 -6.89
CA ASN A 410 9.90 16.69 -7.72
C ASN A 410 9.77 15.17 -7.82
N VAL A 411 10.07 14.66 -9.00
CA VAL A 411 10.23 13.23 -9.29
C VAL A 411 11.60 13.01 -9.89
N ASP A 412 12.56 12.69 -9.04
CA ASP A 412 13.93 12.41 -9.44
C ASP A 412 14.14 10.93 -9.77
N MET A 413 14.80 10.66 -10.89
CA MET A 413 15.16 9.31 -11.31
C MET A 413 16.62 9.23 -11.75
N ILE A 414 17.41 8.48 -10.97
CA ILE A 414 18.81 8.21 -11.29
C ILE A 414 18.94 6.85 -11.99
N VAL A 415 19.40 6.87 -13.24
CA VAL A 415 19.76 5.67 -13.99
C VAL A 415 21.26 5.42 -13.87
N LYS A 416 21.62 4.37 -13.15
CA LYS A 416 23.02 3.95 -12.95
C LYS A 416 23.44 2.96 -14.04
N PRO A 417 24.56 3.19 -14.75
CA PRO A 417 25.12 2.21 -15.65
C PRO A 417 25.75 1.07 -14.85
N ARG A 418 25.80 -0.14 -15.45
CA ARG A 418 26.50 -1.29 -14.83
C ARG A 418 27.99 -1.00 -14.63
N GLN A 419 28.60 -0.33 -15.61
CA GLN A 419 29.98 0.12 -15.58
C GLN A 419 30.00 1.57 -16.04
N MET A 420 30.52 2.45 -15.18
CA MET A 420 30.64 3.86 -15.48
C MET A 420 31.86 4.09 -16.37
N THR A 421 31.68 4.75 -17.51
CA THR A 421 32.77 5.14 -18.40
C THR A 421 32.62 6.61 -18.77
N LYS A 422 33.66 7.23 -19.37
CA LYS A 422 33.55 8.63 -19.83
C LYS A 422 32.37 8.85 -20.78
N GLN A 423 32.03 7.87 -21.63
CA GLN A 423 30.87 7.96 -22.54
C GLN A 423 29.54 7.54 -21.89
N HIS A 424 29.58 6.77 -20.78
CA HIS A 424 28.41 6.22 -20.12
C HIS A 424 28.41 6.59 -18.64
N GLN A 425 27.93 7.81 -18.36
CA GLN A 425 27.75 8.33 -17.02
C GLN A 425 26.37 7.99 -16.45
N ASN A 426 26.19 8.24 -15.14
CA ASN A 426 24.87 8.26 -14.53
C ASN A 426 24.00 9.28 -15.28
N LYS A 427 22.73 8.92 -15.51
CA LYS A 427 21.74 9.88 -16.00
C LYS A 427 20.84 10.25 -14.85
N ASP A 428 20.78 11.54 -14.55
CA ASP A 428 19.83 12.08 -13.60
C ASP A 428 18.67 12.71 -14.38
N HIS A 429 17.46 12.33 -14.02
CA HIS A 429 16.24 12.83 -14.63
C HIS A 429 15.46 13.57 -13.56
N HIS A 430 15.48 14.90 -13.63
CA HIS A 430 14.65 15.78 -12.83
C HIS A 430 13.33 16.01 -13.58
N MET A 431 12.24 15.65 -12.94
CA MET A 431 10.89 15.79 -13.46
C MET A 431 10.00 16.38 -12.36
N PHE A 432 8.82 16.85 -12.73
CA PHE A 432 7.90 17.49 -11.81
C PHE A 432 6.50 16.89 -11.93
N GLN A 433 5.90 16.50 -10.81
CA GLN A 433 4.56 15.91 -10.78
C GLN A 433 3.55 16.92 -10.27
N TYR A 434 2.41 17.02 -10.94
CA TYR A 434 1.24 17.75 -10.44
C TYR A 434 0.13 16.81 -9.97
N VAL A 435 -0.60 17.23 -8.94
CA VAL A 435 -1.88 16.67 -8.51
C VAL A 435 -2.82 17.83 -8.18
N ALA A 436 -4.07 17.75 -8.65
CA ALA A 436 -5.10 18.69 -8.25
C ALA A 436 -5.96 18.10 -7.12
N TYR A 437 -6.34 18.94 -6.17
CA TYR A 437 -7.19 18.60 -5.04
C TYR A 437 -8.41 19.52 -5.03
N GLU A 438 -9.60 18.92 -5.00
CA GLU A 438 -10.83 19.67 -4.80
C GLU A 438 -10.84 20.25 -3.38
N ASN A 439 -11.12 21.54 -3.26
CA ASN A 439 -11.29 22.17 -1.97
C ASN A 439 -12.59 21.66 -1.33
N ARG A 440 -12.76 21.87 -0.02
CA ARG A 440 -13.97 21.44 0.69
C ARG A 440 -14.91 22.59 1.03
N VAL A 441 -14.35 23.79 1.13
CA VAL A 441 -15.05 25.01 1.49
C VAL A 441 -14.72 26.03 0.42
N SER A 442 -15.74 26.66 -0.17
CA SER A 442 -15.55 27.64 -1.23
C SER A 442 -15.04 28.96 -0.67
N PRO A 443 -13.86 29.46 -1.12
CA PRO A 443 -13.45 30.83 -0.87
C PRO A 443 -13.89 31.77 -2.01
N ASN A 444 -14.54 31.27 -3.06
CA ASN A 444 -14.73 31.99 -4.33
C ASN A 444 -15.65 33.21 -4.23
N HIS A 445 -16.46 33.29 -3.17
CA HIS A 445 -17.33 34.43 -2.88
C HIS A 445 -16.68 35.47 -1.97
N MET A 446 -15.49 35.20 -1.44
CA MET A 446 -14.79 36.11 -0.55
C MET A 446 -14.24 37.31 -1.35
N PRO A 447 -14.33 38.54 -0.80
CA PRO A 447 -13.78 39.72 -1.44
C PRO A 447 -12.26 39.64 -1.53
N ASP A 448 -11.72 40.27 -2.57
CA ASP A 448 -10.29 40.22 -2.93
C ASP A 448 -9.78 41.55 -3.51
N ASP A 449 -10.59 42.58 -3.36
CA ASP A 449 -10.50 43.88 -4.02
C ASP A 449 -9.75 44.92 -3.16
N ILE A 450 -9.65 44.71 -1.85
CA ILE A 450 -9.07 45.69 -0.92
C ILE A 450 -8.15 45.01 0.10
N THR A 451 -7.01 45.65 0.36
CA THR A 451 -6.15 45.27 1.48
C THR A 451 -6.90 45.47 2.81
N VAL A 452 -6.94 44.43 3.64
CA VAL A 452 -7.69 44.45 4.91
C VAL A 452 -7.17 45.53 5.87
N ALA A 453 -5.86 45.80 5.84
CA ALA A 453 -5.23 46.85 6.62
C ALA A 453 -3.91 47.32 5.96
N ASP A 454 -3.48 48.54 6.29
CA ASP A 454 -2.18 49.09 5.90
C ASP A 454 -1.07 48.42 6.73
N VAL A 455 -0.15 47.71 6.05
CA VAL A 455 0.95 46.96 6.68
C VAL A 455 1.82 47.83 7.60
N ASN A 456 1.92 49.13 7.33
CA ASN A 456 2.72 50.05 8.15
C ASN A 456 1.99 50.49 9.43
N LYS A 457 0.69 50.19 9.55
CA LYS A 457 -0.17 50.59 10.67
C LYS A 457 -0.70 49.41 11.48
N VAL A 458 -0.59 48.18 10.97
CA VAL A 458 -1.00 46.98 11.71
C VAL A 458 -0.08 46.82 12.92
N PRO A 459 -0.61 46.81 14.16
CA PRO A 459 0.21 46.61 15.34
C PRO A 459 0.75 45.18 15.39
N PHE A 460 1.97 45.00 15.91
CA PHE A 460 2.61 43.69 16.01
C PHE A 460 1.78 42.68 16.82
N THR A 461 1.06 43.17 17.83
CA THR A 461 0.16 42.37 18.66
C THR A 461 -0.94 41.68 17.87
N SER A 462 -1.33 42.18 16.70
CA SER A 462 -2.31 41.51 15.82
C SER A 462 -1.80 40.19 15.23
N PHE A 463 -0.50 39.92 15.27
CA PHE A 463 0.11 38.65 14.83
C PHE A 463 0.36 37.67 15.98
N LEU A 464 0.09 38.09 17.22
CA LEU A 464 0.21 37.23 18.40
C LEU A 464 -1.17 36.69 18.79
N PRO A 465 -1.26 35.47 19.34
CA PRO A 465 -2.52 34.96 19.87
C PRO A 465 -3.10 35.90 20.92
N SER A 466 -4.32 36.36 20.70
CA SER A 466 -5.10 37.14 21.66
C SER A 466 -5.40 36.36 22.94
N GLY A 467 -5.81 37.05 24.01
CA GLY A 467 -6.20 36.38 25.26
C GLY A 467 -7.34 35.37 25.05
N ASP A 468 -8.30 35.69 24.18
CA ASP A 468 -9.42 34.79 23.85
C ASP A 468 -8.96 33.57 23.05
N GLU A 469 -8.02 33.73 22.11
CA GLU A 469 -7.43 32.60 21.37
C GLU A 469 -6.60 31.70 22.28
N GLN A 470 -5.88 32.28 23.24
CA GLN A 470 -5.13 31.52 24.25
C GLN A 470 -6.08 30.71 25.14
N LEU A 471 -7.19 31.30 25.58
CA LEU A 471 -8.22 30.58 26.34
C LEU A 471 -8.84 29.46 25.49
N SER A 472 -9.17 29.72 24.23
CA SER A 472 -9.67 28.69 23.31
C SER A 472 -8.68 27.55 23.11
N LEU A 473 -7.37 27.84 23.02
CA LEU A 473 -6.33 26.82 22.92
C LEU A 473 -6.28 25.95 24.19
N ILE A 474 -6.42 26.55 25.37
CA ILE A 474 -6.48 25.82 26.65
C ILE A 474 -7.71 24.90 26.69
N ASP A 475 -8.86 25.38 26.23
CA ASP A 475 -10.09 24.57 26.15
C ASP A 475 -9.92 23.39 25.19
N GLN A 476 -9.27 23.60 24.05
CA GLN A 476 -8.94 22.55 23.09
C GLN A 476 -7.98 21.51 23.67
N PHE A 477 -6.93 21.94 24.38
CA PHE A 477 -6.04 21.04 25.12
C PHE A 477 -6.78 20.26 26.20
N THR A 478 -7.74 20.88 26.88
CA THR A 478 -8.59 20.21 27.88
C THR A 478 -9.33 19.03 27.26
N VAL A 479 -9.93 19.21 26.08
CA VAL A 479 -10.58 18.12 25.33
C VAL A 479 -9.58 17.03 24.97
N LEU A 480 -8.42 17.38 24.39
CA LEU A 480 -7.41 16.41 23.96
C LEU A 480 -6.85 15.59 25.13
N VAL A 481 -6.51 16.23 26.25
CA VAL A 481 -6.00 15.56 27.45
C VAL A 481 -7.05 14.64 28.05
N CYS A 482 -8.29 15.10 28.18
CA CYS A 482 -9.41 14.30 28.69
C CYS A 482 -9.58 13.00 27.88
N GLN A 483 -9.54 13.10 26.54
CA GLN A 483 -9.64 11.93 25.67
C GLN A 483 -8.53 10.91 25.90
N LYS A 484 -7.29 11.37 26.16
CA LYS A 484 -6.16 10.47 26.48
C LYS A 484 -6.35 9.80 27.83
N TRP A 485 -6.77 10.54 28.85
CA TRP A 485 -7.05 9.98 30.17
C TRP A 485 -8.15 8.94 30.12
N ALA A 486 -9.29 9.25 29.51
CA ALA A 486 -10.41 8.33 29.38
C ALA A 486 -10.06 7.06 28.57
N LYS A 487 -9.09 7.16 27.66
CA LYS A 487 -8.61 6.03 26.86
C LYS A 487 -7.71 5.09 27.64
N TYR A 488 -6.79 5.62 28.45
CA TYR A 488 -5.69 4.83 29.03
C TYR A 488 -5.81 4.60 30.55
N ILE A 489 -6.62 5.38 31.26
CA ILE A 489 -6.82 5.27 32.70
C ILE A 489 -8.24 4.74 32.96
N PRO A 490 -8.40 3.46 33.35
CA PRO A 490 -9.70 2.83 33.55
C PRO A 490 -10.68 3.64 34.42
N ASN A 491 -10.20 4.19 35.54
CA ASN A 491 -11.02 4.95 36.49
C ASN A 491 -11.53 6.30 35.95
N MET A 492 -10.97 6.77 34.84
CA MET A 492 -11.36 8.00 34.15
C MET A 492 -12.11 7.68 32.84
N GLY A 493 -12.38 6.40 32.55
CA GLY A 493 -13.03 5.96 31.33
C GLY A 493 -14.42 6.57 31.10
N TRP A 494 -15.09 7.01 32.18
CA TRP A 494 -16.38 7.69 32.13
C TRP A 494 -16.26 9.18 31.76
N PHE A 495 -15.07 9.80 31.82
CA PHE A 495 -14.90 11.22 31.47
C PHE A 495 -15.30 11.51 30.01
N LYS A 496 -15.13 10.53 29.12
CA LYS A 496 -15.51 10.64 27.70
C LYS A 496 -17.00 10.92 27.49
N ASP A 497 -17.85 10.57 28.46
CA ASP A 497 -19.30 10.75 28.37
C ASP A 497 -19.70 12.21 28.67
N TYR A 498 -18.77 13.02 29.20
CA TYR A 498 -18.98 14.40 29.62
C TYR A 498 -18.08 15.40 28.87
N MET A 499 -17.42 14.97 27.80
CA MET A 499 -16.59 15.82 26.95
C MET A 499 -16.84 15.50 25.48
N PRO A 500 -16.70 16.49 24.56
CA PRO A 500 -16.95 16.25 23.17
C PRO A 500 -15.90 15.28 22.58
N SER A 501 -16.36 14.36 21.74
CA SER A 501 -15.47 13.40 21.06
C SER A 501 -14.53 14.06 20.04
N TYR A 502 -14.86 15.29 19.61
CA TYR A 502 -14.07 16.08 18.67
C TYR A 502 -14.13 17.55 19.08
N ILE A 503 -13.08 18.31 18.80
CA ILE A 503 -13.12 19.77 18.92
C ILE A 503 -14.07 20.28 17.84
N PRO A 504 -15.19 20.95 18.20
CA PRO A 504 -16.19 21.38 17.23
C PRO A 504 -15.60 22.45 16.33
N HIS A 505 -15.86 22.35 15.02
CA HIS A 505 -15.51 23.38 14.06
C HIS A 505 -16.59 23.50 12.99
N LYS A 506 -16.80 24.71 12.48
CA LYS A 506 -17.90 25.05 11.55
C LYS A 506 -17.96 24.20 10.27
N HIS A 507 -16.84 23.61 9.86
CA HIS A 507 -16.68 22.86 8.61
C HIS A 507 -16.44 21.37 8.84
N MET A 508 -16.81 20.82 10.00
CA MET A 508 -16.52 19.42 10.36
C MET A 508 -17.14 18.41 9.42
N ASP A 509 -18.36 18.67 8.99
CA ASP A 509 -19.07 17.81 8.04
C ASP A 509 -18.46 17.83 6.64
N ASP A 510 -17.78 18.90 6.27
CA ASP A 510 -17.05 19.01 5.01
C ASP A 510 -15.67 18.38 5.11
N MET A 511 -14.93 18.65 6.20
CA MET A 511 -13.57 18.16 6.41
C MET A 511 -13.48 16.66 6.64
N LYS A 512 -14.56 16.01 7.13
CA LYS A 512 -14.63 14.54 7.25
C LYS A 512 -14.78 13.83 5.90
N LYS A 513 -15.16 14.53 4.83
CA LYS A 513 -15.34 13.93 3.49
C LYS A 513 -13.99 13.51 2.90
N LYS A 514 -13.98 12.38 2.20
CA LYS A 514 -12.78 11.88 1.51
C LYS A 514 -12.36 12.86 0.42
N THR A 515 -11.08 13.23 0.38
CA THR A 515 -10.53 14.16 -0.60
C THR A 515 -10.66 13.63 -2.03
N SER A 516 -11.21 14.45 -2.92
CA SER A 516 -11.22 14.22 -4.36
C SER A 516 -9.92 14.75 -4.98
N LYS A 517 -9.30 13.95 -5.86
CA LYS A 517 -8.01 14.32 -6.46
C LYS A 517 -7.90 13.86 -7.91
N VAL A 518 -7.22 14.68 -8.72
CA VAL A 518 -6.95 14.41 -10.13
C VAL A 518 -5.45 14.37 -10.34
N HIS A 519 -4.94 13.24 -10.83
CA HIS A 519 -3.51 13.07 -11.11
C HIS A 519 -3.18 13.68 -12.46
N LEU A 520 -2.35 14.72 -12.44
CA LEU A 520 -2.03 15.55 -13.60
C LEU A 520 -0.79 15.09 -14.36
N GLY A 521 -0.15 14.03 -13.88
CA GLY A 521 0.98 13.39 -14.54
C GLY A 521 2.33 13.97 -14.13
N VAL A 522 3.38 13.50 -14.82
CA VAL A 522 4.78 13.89 -14.58
C VAL A 522 5.30 14.59 -15.82
N LEU A 523 5.76 15.82 -15.63
CA LEU A 523 6.32 16.69 -16.65
C LEU A 523 7.84 16.57 -16.63
N ARG A 524 8.47 16.48 -17.81
CA ARG A 524 9.93 16.38 -17.94
C ARG A 524 10.58 17.76 -17.88
N LYS A 525 10.39 18.43 -16.75
CA LYS A 525 10.82 19.80 -16.48
C LYS A 525 11.48 19.83 -15.12
N ASN A 526 12.55 20.61 -15.00
CA ASN A 526 13.29 20.76 -13.76
C ASN A 526 12.98 22.13 -13.15
N GLU A 527 12.23 22.18 -12.05
CA GLU A 527 11.92 23.43 -11.35
C GLU A 527 13.17 24.23 -10.92
N GLN A 528 14.35 23.60 -10.79
CA GLN A 528 15.60 24.31 -10.49
C GLN A 528 16.03 25.27 -11.61
N LYS A 529 15.52 25.09 -12.83
CA LYS A 529 15.76 25.99 -13.96
C LYS A 529 14.57 26.91 -14.12
N GLU A 530 14.83 28.20 -14.14
CA GLU A 530 13.77 29.22 -14.23
C GLU A 530 12.90 29.06 -15.48
N GLU A 531 13.49 28.80 -16.65
CA GLU A 531 12.75 28.56 -17.90
C GLU A 531 11.80 27.36 -17.79
N ASP A 532 12.28 26.24 -17.25
CA ASP A 532 11.46 25.05 -17.04
C ASP A 532 10.37 25.31 -15.98
N MET A 533 10.64 26.11 -14.96
CA MET A 533 9.64 26.51 -13.97
C MET A 533 8.57 27.41 -14.58
N ILE A 534 8.92 28.36 -15.44
CA ILE A 534 7.94 29.17 -16.20
C ILE A 534 7.05 28.26 -17.04
N GLU A 535 7.63 27.29 -17.76
CA GLU A 535 6.84 26.33 -18.54
C GLU A 535 5.92 25.46 -17.66
N LEU A 536 6.38 25.06 -16.46
CA LEU A 536 5.54 24.35 -15.48
C LEU A 536 4.35 25.20 -15.04
N LEU A 537 4.57 26.49 -14.80
CA LEU A 537 3.51 27.41 -14.39
C LEU A 537 2.55 27.71 -15.53
N GLN A 538 3.03 27.92 -16.76
CA GLN A 538 2.18 28.05 -17.95
C GLN A 538 1.32 26.81 -18.16
N TRP A 539 1.91 25.62 -17.98
CA TRP A 539 1.17 24.36 -18.08
C TRP A 539 0.09 24.23 -17.00
N ALA A 540 0.36 24.68 -15.77
CA ALA A 540 -0.61 24.70 -14.68
C ALA A 540 -1.70 25.78 -14.90
N HIS A 541 -1.33 26.91 -15.50
CA HIS A 541 -2.18 28.09 -15.68
C HIS A 541 -3.39 27.84 -16.57
N LYS A 542 -3.31 26.90 -17.52
CA LYS A 542 -4.47 26.45 -18.32
C LYS A 542 -5.64 25.94 -17.48
N TYR A 543 -5.38 25.55 -16.23
CA TYR A 543 -6.40 25.12 -15.27
C TYR A 543 -6.90 26.25 -14.38
N VAL A 544 -6.48 27.50 -14.58
CA VAL A 544 -7.00 28.65 -13.83
C VAL A 544 -8.34 29.08 -14.44
N PRO A 545 -9.43 29.18 -13.66
CA PRO A 545 -10.73 29.66 -14.15
C PRO A 545 -10.63 31.08 -14.72
N GLY A 546 -11.16 31.31 -15.92
CA GLY A 546 -11.03 32.59 -16.63
C GLY A 546 -9.65 32.80 -17.27
N HIS A 547 -8.86 31.74 -17.45
CA HIS A 547 -7.69 31.76 -18.32
C HIS A 547 -8.12 31.97 -19.78
N SER A 548 -7.53 32.99 -20.43
CA SER A 548 -7.65 33.25 -21.85
C SER A 548 -6.33 33.82 -22.38
N GLU A 549 -5.87 33.34 -23.54
CA GLU A 549 -4.70 33.88 -24.24
C GLU A 549 -5.04 35.14 -25.04
N GLU A 550 -6.33 35.35 -25.36
CA GLU A 550 -6.81 36.38 -26.31
C GLU A 550 -7.56 37.55 -25.63
N GLU A 551 -8.05 37.37 -24.40
CA GLU A 551 -8.83 38.41 -23.72
C GLU A 551 -7.97 39.53 -23.11
N GLY A 552 -8.51 40.75 -23.14
CA GLY A 552 -7.86 41.95 -22.62
C GLY A 552 -7.72 41.99 -21.08
N PRO A 553 -7.05 43.02 -20.53
CA PRO A 553 -6.60 43.09 -19.12
C PRO A 553 -7.70 43.07 -18.05
N ASN A 554 -8.99 43.06 -18.41
CA ASN A 554 -10.11 43.21 -17.50
C ASN A 554 -10.77 41.88 -17.06
N VAL A 555 -10.30 40.74 -17.55
CA VAL A 555 -10.83 39.42 -17.14
C VAL A 555 -10.03 38.91 -15.94
N LEU A 556 -10.54 39.19 -14.73
CA LEU A 556 -9.97 38.65 -13.50
C LEU A 556 -10.25 37.15 -13.39
N SER A 557 -9.19 36.35 -13.54
CA SER A 557 -9.19 34.92 -13.31
C SER A 557 -9.42 34.59 -11.84
N ALA A 558 -10.13 33.50 -11.55
CA ALA A 558 -10.27 33.05 -10.16
C ALA A 558 -8.91 32.57 -9.62
N LYS A 559 -8.73 32.68 -8.31
CA LYS A 559 -7.48 32.30 -7.65
C LYS A 559 -7.41 30.79 -7.44
N VAL A 560 -6.36 30.17 -7.95
CA VAL A 560 -6.02 28.75 -7.74
C VAL A 560 -4.70 28.69 -6.98
N LEU A 561 -4.71 28.01 -5.83
CA LEU A 561 -3.48 27.80 -5.07
C LEU A 561 -2.60 26.76 -5.77
N ASN A 562 -1.30 27.02 -5.85
CA ASN A 562 -0.29 26.11 -6.35
C ASN A 562 0.73 25.82 -5.25
N GLY A 563 0.62 24.63 -4.65
CA GLY A 563 1.48 24.22 -3.55
C GLY A 563 2.74 23.51 -3.98
N GLY A 564 3.78 23.65 -3.18
CA GLY A 564 5.00 22.87 -3.24
C GLY A 564 5.77 23.01 -1.94
N ASP A 565 7.01 22.52 -1.90
CA ASP A 565 7.90 22.81 -0.78
C ASP A 565 8.34 24.30 -0.80
N TYR A 566 9.14 24.71 0.19
CA TYR A 566 9.60 26.10 0.28
C TYR A 566 10.41 26.53 -0.95
N LEU A 567 11.21 25.64 -1.52
CA LEU A 567 12.03 25.94 -2.69
C LEU A 567 11.17 26.07 -3.95
N THR A 568 10.18 25.19 -4.13
CA THR A 568 9.19 25.31 -5.20
C THR A 568 8.43 26.63 -5.09
N HIS A 569 8.04 27.03 -3.88
CA HIS A 569 7.35 28.30 -3.64
C HIS A 569 8.22 29.51 -4.03
N GLU A 570 9.48 29.54 -3.60
CA GLU A 570 10.45 30.59 -3.93
C GLU A 570 10.61 30.71 -5.45
N ARG A 571 10.85 29.58 -6.13
CA ARG A 571 11.04 29.53 -7.59
C ARG A 571 9.79 29.93 -8.36
N HIS A 572 8.61 29.54 -7.87
CA HIS A 572 7.34 29.98 -8.44
C HIS A 572 7.28 31.51 -8.42
N LYS A 573 7.55 32.14 -7.27
CA LYS A 573 7.53 33.60 -7.13
C LYS A 573 8.54 34.28 -8.04
N SER A 574 9.76 33.76 -8.14
CA SER A 574 10.77 34.26 -9.07
C SER A 574 10.27 34.18 -10.52
N SER A 575 9.76 33.04 -10.96
CA SER A 575 9.23 32.87 -12.32
C SER A 575 8.04 33.79 -12.61
N GLN A 576 7.13 34.00 -11.66
CA GLN A 576 6.05 34.99 -11.82
C GLN A 576 6.60 36.42 -11.91
N SER A 577 7.62 36.76 -11.11
CA SER A 577 8.28 38.05 -11.16
C SER A 577 8.86 38.33 -12.55
N SER A 578 9.49 37.33 -13.16
CA SER A 578 10.07 37.41 -14.50
C SER A 578 9.01 37.58 -15.60
N MET A 579 7.75 37.24 -15.31
CA MET A 579 6.62 37.39 -16.24
C MET A 579 5.80 38.67 -16.00
N GLN A 580 6.15 39.53 -15.04
CA GLN A 580 5.35 40.71 -14.65
C GLN A 580 5.15 41.71 -15.79
N ASP A 581 6.13 41.89 -16.68
CA ASP A 581 6.04 42.85 -17.78
C ASP A 581 5.21 42.33 -18.98
N ALA A 582 4.62 41.13 -18.88
CA ALA A 582 3.79 40.58 -19.93
C ALA A 582 2.47 41.38 -20.10
N ARG A 583 1.93 41.39 -21.32
CA ARG A 583 0.83 42.29 -21.71
C ARG A 583 -0.55 41.91 -21.17
N THR A 584 -0.74 40.65 -20.79
CA THR A 584 -2.03 40.13 -20.33
C THR A 584 -1.90 39.49 -18.95
N PRO A 585 -2.94 39.53 -18.10
CA PRO A 585 -2.97 38.83 -16.81
C PRO A 585 -2.60 37.34 -16.94
N SER A 586 -3.03 36.71 -18.03
CA SER A 586 -2.74 35.32 -18.33
C SER A 586 -1.24 35.08 -18.59
N ALA A 587 -0.62 35.92 -19.43
CA ALA A 587 0.81 35.84 -19.70
C ALA A 587 1.67 36.20 -18.47
N GLN A 588 1.15 37.05 -17.58
CA GLN A 588 1.72 37.35 -16.27
C GLN A 588 1.53 36.21 -15.25
N LEU A 589 0.83 35.13 -15.63
CA LEU A 589 0.49 33.99 -14.77
C LEU A 589 -0.33 34.39 -13.53
N LEU A 590 -1.16 35.45 -13.65
CA LEU A 590 -2.06 35.90 -12.59
C LEU A 590 -3.19 34.89 -12.36
N GLY A 591 -3.72 34.86 -11.14
CA GLY A 591 -4.70 33.85 -10.70
C GLY A 591 -4.06 32.56 -10.19
N LEU A 592 -2.80 32.27 -10.49
CA LEU A 592 -2.06 31.17 -9.87
C LEU A 592 -1.29 31.69 -8.65
N LEU A 593 -1.63 31.23 -7.44
CA LEU A 593 -1.03 31.70 -6.20
C LEU A 593 -0.16 30.63 -5.57
N SER A 594 1.15 30.87 -5.44
CA SER A 594 2.01 29.91 -4.75
C SER A 594 1.68 29.82 -3.25
N LYS A 595 1.67 28.60 -2.73
CA LYS A 595 1.58 28.30 -1.29
C LYS A 595 2.67 27.30 -0.91
N PHE A 596 3.06 27.27 0.36
CA PHE A 596 3.91 26.23 0.92
C PHE A 596 3.02 25.10 1.46
N GLU A 597 3.39 23.85 1.21
CA GLU A 597 2.71 22.69 1.78
C GLU A 597 3.30 22.31 3.14
N ASP A 598 2.43 22.01 4.11
CA ASP A 598 2.80 21.93 5.53
C ASP A 598 3.63 20.69 5.91
N PHE A 599 3.71 19.66 5.08
CA PHE A 599 4.45 18.43 5.42
C PHE A 599 5.91 18.72 5.76
N HIS A 600 6.57 19.58 4.99
CA HIS A 600 7.95 19.97 5.27
C HIS A 600 8.04 20.82 6.53
N ALA A 601 7.07 21.71 6.79
CA ALA A 601 7.01 22.47 8.03
C ALA A 601 6.87 21.54 9.26
N GLN A 602 6.05 20.49 9.16
CA GLN A 602 5.95 19.46 10.20
C GLN A 602 7.26 18.71 10.40
N CYS A 603 7.95 18.34 9.32
CA CYS A 603 9.27 17.70 9.41
C CYS A 603 10.30 18.59 10.11
N GLU A 604 10.33 19.89 9.79
CA GLU A 604 11.24 20.84 10.45
C GLU A 604 10.85 21.05 11.92
N TRP A 605 9.55 21.07 12.25
CA TRP A 605 9.10 21.15 13.64
C TRP A 605 9.57 19.94 14.46
N VAL A 606 9.43 18.73 13.93
CA VAL A 606 9.93 17.51 14.59
C VAL A 606 11.45 17.56 14.76
N LYS A 607 12.21 18.14 13.82
CA LYS A 607 13.66 18.35 14.01
C LYS A 607 13.98 19.29 15.16
N VAL A 608 13.22 20.38 15.32
CA VAL A 608 13.38 21.30 16.45
C VAL A 608 13.15 20.55 17.76
N ILE A 609 12.07 19.75 17.84
CA ILE A 609 11.79 18.90 18.99
C ILE A 609 12.95 17.92 19.25
N TRP A 610 13.44 17.24 18.20
CA TRP A 610 14.57 16.32 18.31
C TRP A 610 15.84 17.00 18.83
N PHE A 611 16.12 18.22 18.36
CA PHE A 611 17.27 18.98 18.80
C PHE A 611 17.23 19.26 20.30
N HIS A 612 16.05 19.55 20.86
CA HIS A 612 15.89 19.85 22.27
C HIS A 612 15.74 18.61 23.17
N LEU A 613 15.05 17.56 22.70
CA LEU A 613 14.58 16.46 23.55
C LEU A 613 15.21 15.09 23.23
N TYR A 614 15.96 14.96 22.13
CA TYR A 614 16.55 13.69 21.71
C TYR A 614 18.08 13.75 21.73
N ASP A 615 18.67 13.19 22.80
CA ASP A 615 20.11 12.94 22.88
C ASP A 615 20.38 11.44 23.09
N THR A 616 21.35 10.90 22.35
CA THR A 616 21.79 9.51 22.52
C THR A 616 22.52 9.28 23.84
N SER A 617 23.05 10.34 24.47
CA SER A 617 23.70 10.25 25.77
C SER A 617 22.73 9.90 26.89
N SER A 618 21.44 10.23 26.75
CA SER A 618 20.41 10.03 27.76
C SER A 618 19.79 8.63 27.76
N ALA A 619 20.49 7.63 27.20
CA ALA A 619 20.06 6.22 27.12
C ALA A 619 19.59 5.63 28.45
N ARG A 620 20.18 6.08 29.56
CA ARG A 620 19.89 5.60 30.92
C ARG A 620 19.03 6.56 31.73
N ASP A 621 18.72 7.73 31.19
CA ASP A 621 17.99 8.77 31.89
C ASP A 621 16.50 8.53 31.68
N VAL A 622 15.89 7.89 32.67
CA VAL A 622 14.45 7.59 32.69
C VAL A 622 13.67 8.89 32.52
N GLY A 623 12.69 8.87 31.61
CA GLY A 623 11.92 10.05 31.26
C GLY A 623 12.39 10.74 29.98
N THR A 624 13.56 10.44 29.42
CA THR A 624 13.96 11.05 28.14
C THR A 624 13.38 10.33 26.92
N ILE A 625 13.19 11.03 25.80
CA ILE A 625 12.68 10.44 24.55
C ILE A 625 13.60 9.30 24.07
N TYR A 626 14.92 9.48 24.18
CA TYR A 626 15.87 8.46 23.75
C TYR A 626 15.82 7.21 24.64
N HIS A 627 15.67 7.37 25.95
CA HIS A 627 15.42 6.26 26.85
C HIS A 627 14.11 5.53 26.49
N ALA A 628 13.01 6.27 26.31
CA ALA A 628 11.71 5.69 25.94
C ALA A 628 11.79 4.90 24.62
N ARG A 629 12.50 5.43 23.61
CA ARG A 629 12.78 4.72 22.35
C ARG A 629 13.43 3.36 22.58
N ASN A 630 14.38 3.28 23.51
CA ASN A 630 15.08 2.03 23.84
C ASN A 630 14.16 1.03 24.56
N VAL A 631 13.34 1.52 25.51
CA VAL A 631 12.41 0.69 26.28
C VAL A 631 11.39 0.00 25.37
N ILE A 632 10.86 0.71 24.37
CA ILE A 632 9.86 0.16 23.43
C ILE A 632 10.49 -0.50 22.19
N ASP A 633 11.82 -0.61 22.14
CA ASP A 633 12.60 -1.15 21.02
C ASP A 633 12.27 -0.52 19.64
N ALA A 634 12.05 0.79 19.60
CA ALA A 634 11.72 1.54 18.38
C ALA A 634 12.98 1.81 17.50
N ARG A 635 13.55 0.73 16.93
CA ARG A 635 14.82 0.77 16.16
C ARG A 635 14.77 1.54 14.84
N ASN A 636 13.56 1.76 14.32
CA ASN A 636 13.33 2.50 13.08
C ASN A 636 13.40 4.03 13.29
N VAL A 637 13.48 4.50 14.54
CA VAL A 637 13.68 5.91 14.89
C VAL A 637 15.16 6.24 14.86
N THR A 638 15.53 7.17 13.98
CA THR A 638 16.91 7.59 13.75
C THR A 638 17.24 8.90 14.47
N LYS A 639 18.53 9.25 14.49
CA LYS A 639 19.01 10.54 15.03
C LYS A 639 18.48 11.74 14.24
N ASP A 640 18.40 11.62 12.93
CA ASP A 640 17.68 12.59 12.09
C ASP A 640 16.24 12.08 11.90
N PRO A 641 15.21 12.78 12.42
CA PRO A 641 13.84 12.34 12.31
C PRO A 641 13.32 12.38 10.87
N LYS A 642 13.93 13.15 9.95
CA LYS A 642 13.48 13.23 8.54
C LYS A 642 13.65 11.92 7.79
N ASN A 643 14.67 11.13 8.13
CA ASN A 643 14.93 9.83 7.48
C ASN A 643 13.78 8.84 7.68
N ASN A 644 13.04 8.97 8.78
CA ASN A 644 11.86 8.17 9.05
C ASN A 644 10.84 8.97 9.87
N TYR A 645 10.27 9.99 9.23
CA TYR A 645 9.37 10.95 9.86
C TYR A 645 8.24 10.27 10.64
N TYR A 646 7.57 9.28 10.04
CA TYR A 646 6.45 8.60 10.69
C TYR A 646 6.86 7.84 11.95
N ALA A 647 8.00 7.17 11.95
CA ALA A 647 8.49 6.50 13.15
C ALA A 647 8.83 7.49 14.27
N ALA A 648 9.45 8.62 13.91
CA ALA A 648 9.77 9.69 14.85
C ALA A 648 8.48 10.34 15.42
N SER A 649 7.54 10.72 14.56
CA SER A 649 6.24 11.27 14.96
C SER A 649 5.47 10.32 15.87
N GLU A 650 5.40 9.03 15.54
CA GLU A 650 4.70 8.03 16.34
C GLU A 650 5.36 7.82 17.71
N LEU A 651 6.70 7.87 17.79
CA LEU A 651 7.40 7.85 19.07
C LEU A 651 7.05 9.07 19.91
N LEU A 652 7.03 10.26 19.30
CA LEU A 652 6.69 11.50 19.99
C LEU A 652 5.26 11.45 20.53
N ASP A 653 4.29 10.96 19.73
CA ASP A 653 2.90 10.79 20.17
C ASP A 653 2.79 9.83 21.37
N LYS A 654 3.47 8.68 21.31
CA LYS A 654 3.50 7.70 22.42
C LYS A 654 4.15 8.28 23.67
N PHE A 655 5.23 9.03 23.49
CA PHE A 655 5.95 9.66 24.58
C PHE A 655 5.11 10.76 25.24
N LEU A 656 4.43 11.59 24.45
CA LEU A 656 3.47 12.57 24.94
C LEU A 656 2.32 11.91 25.70
N ASP A 657 1.71 10.86 25.14
CA ASP A 657 0.65 10.09 25.81
C ASP A 657 1.13 9.56 27.18
N ALA A 658 2.35 9.01 27.25
CA ALA A 658 2.92 8.51 28.50
C ALA A 658 3.09 9.61 29.56
N TYR A 659 3.55 10.80 29.17
CA TYR A 659 3.70 11.95 30.06
C TYR A 659 2.35 12.50 30.53
N LEU A 660 1.34 12.55 29.65
CA LEU A 660 -0.02 12.94 30.03
C LEU A 660 -0.64 11.98 31.05
N ILE A 661 -0.36 10.68 30.92
CA ILE A 661 -0.80 9.65 31.88
C ILE A 661 -0.03 9.81 33.20
N ALA A 662 1.30 9.91 33.16
CA ALA A 662 2.12 10.09 34.36
C ALA A 662 1.71 11.35 35.15
N GLY A 663 1.47 12.46 34.44
CA GLY A 663 0.93 13.68 35.03
C GLY A 663 -0.46 13.48 35.64
N ALA A 664 -1.33 12.69 35.00
CA ALA A 664 -2.64 12.36 35.56
C ALA A 664 -2.51 11.59 36.87
N LEU A 665 -1.65 10.57 36.93
CA LEU A 665 -1.43 9.79 38.14
C LEU A 665 -0.99 10.68 39.30
N GLN A 666 -0.08 11.63 39.05
CA GLN A 666 0.31 12.62 40.04
C GLN A 666 -0.85 13.58 40.39
N HIS A 667 -1.63 14.01 39.40
CA HIS A 667 -2.75 14.94 39.60
C HIS A 667 -3.88 14.32 40.44
N PHE A 668 -4.10 13.01 40.34
CA PHE A 668 -5.14 12.28 41.08
C PHE A 668 -4.61 11.51 42.29
N GLY A 669 -3.29 11.54 42.55
CA GLY A 669 -2.66 10.82 43.66
C GLY A 669 -2.76 9.29 43.51
N MET A 670 -2.62 8.79 42.29
CA MET A 670 -2.61 7.36 41.95
C MET A 670 -1.16 6.86 41.79
N ALA A 671 -0.87 5.62 42.20
CA ALA A 671 0.45 5.02 42.03
C ALA A 671 0.60 4.30 40.67
N SER A 672 -0.50 3.75 40.15
CA SER A 672 -0.61 3.08 38.87
C SER A 672 -1.93 3.42 38.17
N ILE A 673 -2.05 3.07 36.89
CA ILE A 673 -3.26 3.36 36.10
C ILE A 673 -4.52 2.64 36.62
N ASP A 674 -4.35 1.55 37.36
CA ASP A 674 -5.46 0.73 37.87
C ASP A 674 -5.90 1.15 39.29
N ASP A 675 -5.18 2.08 39.94
CA ASP A 675 -5.48 2.52 41.30
C ASP A 675 -6.61 3.56 41.36
N GLU A 676 -7.33 3.61 42.47
CA GLU A 676 -8.37 4.62 42.70
C GLU A 676 -7.75 6.01 42.94
N PRO A 677 -8.36 7.10 42.43
CA PRO A 677 -7.91 8.46 42.70
C PRO A 677 -8.07 8.80 44.18
N THR A 678 -7.04 9.42 44.77
CA THR A 678 -7.03 9.88 46.17
C THR A 678 -7.14 11.41 46.30
N VAL A 679 -6.81 12.13 45.23
CA VAL A 679 -6.83 13.59 45.13
C VAL A 679 -7.71 14.00 43.94
N ASN A 680 -8.31 15.19 44.00
CA ASN A 680 -9.19 15.72 42.96
C ASN A 680 -10.33 14.75 42.61
N THR A 681 -10.87 14.02 43.58
CA THR A 681 -11.94 13.04 43.40
C THR A 681 -13.30 13.71 43.20
N TYR A 682 -14.19 13.07 42.45
CA TYR A 682 -15.58 13.53 42.33
C TYR A 682 -16.35 13.29 43.64
N GLY A 683 -16.78 14.36 44.31
CA GLY A 683 -17.58 14.31 45.54
C GLY A 683 -19.06 14.64 45.37
N GLY A 684 -19.54 14.81 44.13
CA GLY A 684 -20.91 15.21 43.82
C GLY A 684 -21.91 14.05 43.77
N LEU A 685 -23.18 14.37 43.48
CA LEU A 685 -24.24 13.38 43.40
C LEU A 685 -24.07 12.44 42.19
N PRO A 686 -24.16 11.10 42.35
CA PRO A 686 -23.90 10.15 41.26
C PRO A 686 -24.77 10.32 40.00
N ASN A 687 -25.95 10.94 40.11
CA ASN A 687 -26.90 11.11 39.00
C ASN A 687 -26.98 12.55 38.47
N ASP A 688 -26.14 13.47 38.97
CA ASP A 688 -26.13 14.85 38.50
C ASP A 688 -25.14 15.02 37.33
N THR A 689 -25.69 14.97 36.12
CA THR A 689 -24.93 15.13 34.86
C THR A 689 -24.20 16.47 34.80
N ALA A 690 -24.83 17.56 35.24
CA ALA A 690 -24.25 18.90 35.15
C ALA A 690 -23.08 19.06 36.12
N GLN A 691 -23.19 18.53 37.34
CA GLN A 691 -22.08 18.52 38.29
C GLN A 691 -20.90 17.68 37.81
N LYS A 692 -21.16 16.52 37.17
CA LYS A 692 -20.09 15.68 36.60
C LYS A 692 -19.38 16.38 35.45
N GLU A 693 -20.12 17.03 34.56
CA GLU A 693 -19.55 17.79 33.46
C GLU A 693 -18.67 18.95 33.97
N ALA A 694 -19.18 19.74 34.92
CA ALA A 694 -18.41 20.82 35.54
C ALA A 694 -17.14 20.31 36.25
N TYR A 695 -17.24 19.18 36.95
CA TYR A 695 -16.09 18.55 37.59
C TYR A 695 -15.05 18.06 36.57
N VAL A 696 -15.44 17.32 35.53
CA VAL A 696 -14.53 16.82 34.50
C VAL A 696 -13.81 17.98 33.83
N ASN A 697 -14.56 19.02 33.42
CA ASN A 697 -13.97 20.19 32.78
C ASN A 697 -13.00 20.92 33.70
N SER A 698 -13.43 21.32 34.90
CA SER A 698 -12.57 22.06 35.83
C SER A 698 -11.32 21.28 36.25
N THR A 699 -11.43 19.97 36.45
CA THR A 699 -10.31 19.11 36.85
C THR A 699 -9.27 19.04 35.73
N VAL A 700 -9.68 18.67 34.52
CA VAL A 700 -8.75 18.56 33.38
C VAL A 700 -8.16 19.92 33.02
N HIS A 701 -8.97 20.98 33.04
CA HIS A 701 -8.50 22.35 32.78
C HIS A 701 -7.45 22.80 33.81
N SER A 702 -7.64 22.46 35.10
CA SER A 702 -6.63 22.74 36.14
C SER A 702 -5.31 22.00 35.90
N PHE A 703 -5.38 20.77 35.39
CA PHE A 703 -4.20 20.01 34.99
C PHE A 703 -3.48 20.66 33.82
N VAL A 704 -4.20 21.07 32.76
CA VAL A 704 -3.62 21.74 31.59
C VAL A 704 -2.89 23.00 32.02
N LYS A 705 -3.51 23.85 32.84
CA LYS A 705 -2.85 25.08 33.36
C LYS A 705 -1.62 24.79 34.20
N LYS A 706 -1.65 23.74 35.01
CA LYS A 706 -0.56 23.41 35.95
C LYS A 706 0.62 22.71 35.29
N TYR A 707 0.38 21.81 34.33
CA TYR A 707 1.42 20.92 33.80
C TYR A 707 1.71 21.10 32.31
N VAL A 708 0.74 21.53 31.51
CA VAL A 708 0.91 21.68 30.05
C VAL A 708 1.33 23.11 29.68
N ILE A 709 0.65 24.10 30.24
CA ILE A 709 0.92 25.54 30.04
C ILE A 709 1.74 26.10 31.22
N ASN A 710 2.57 25.24 31.82
CA ASN A 710 3.36 25.62 32.99
C ASN A 710 4.51 26.54 32.58
N GLN A 711 4.63 27.70 33.23
CA GLN A 711 5.76 28.64 33.05
C GLN A 711 6.01 29.06 31.59
N VAL A 712 4.96 29.18 30.78
CA VAL A 712 5.10 29.71 29.42
C VAL A 712 5.60 31.17 29.52
N PRO A 713 6.74 31.53 28.89
CA PRO A 713 7.23 32.89 28.91
C PRO A 713 6.24 33.85 28.26
N GLU A 714 6.00 35.01 28.88
CA GLU A 714 5.24 36.08 28.23
C GLU A 714 5.99 36.57 26.99
N LEU A 715 5.33 36.54 25.84
CA LEU A 715 5.87 37.11 24.61
C LEU A 715 5.82 38.63 24.69
N SER A 716 6.93 39.28 24.31
CA SER A 716 6.95 40.73 24.13
C SER A 716 5.85 41.17 23.16
N GLN A 717 5.03 42.12 23.58
CA GLN A 717 4.02 42.75 22.73
C GLN A 717 4.62 43.87 21.87
N ASP A 718 5.82 44.34 22.20
CA ASP A 718 6.56 45.26 21.36
C ASP A 718 6.95 44.56 20.07
N ALA A 719 6.76 45.26 18.95
CA ALA A 719 7.31 44.84 17.68
C ALA A 719 8.82 44.58 17.87
N PRO A 720 9.36 43.45 17.38
CA PRO A 720 10.80 43.25 17.41
C PRO A 720 11.44 44.45 16.73
N VAL A 721 12.24 45.21 17.50
CA VAL A 721 12.89 46.41 17.01
C VAL A 721 13.80 45.97 15.86
N SER A 722 13.38 46.30 14.65
CA SER A 722 14.03 46.10 13.34
C SER A 722 15.54 45.84 13.40
N ASN A 723 16.00 44.84 12.63
CA ASN A 723 17.27 44.66 11.85
C ASN A 723 18.60 45.31 12.24
N ASP A 724 18.61 46.32 13.10
CA ASP A 724 19.76 46.79 13.83
C ASP A 724 20.32 45.60 14.62
N LEU A 725 21.47 45.11 14.18
CA LEU A 725 22.14 43.98 14.82
C LEU A 725 22.76 44.46 16.13
N VAL A 726 21.91 44.83 17.08
CA VAL A 726 22.27 45.42 18.36
C VAL A 726 22.24 44.35 19.42
N CYS A 727 23.30 44.24 20.21
CA CYS A 727 23.34 43.36 21.36
C CYS A 727 22.30 43.78 22.40
N ARG A 728 21.39 42.86 22.75
CA ARG A 728 20.39 43.10 23.80
C ARG A 728 20.95 43.31 25.20
N PHE A 729 22.20 42.90 25.45
CA PHE A 729 22.85 43.02 26.76
C PHE A 729 23.70 44.29 26.92
N CYS A 730 24.24 44.84 25.83
CA CYS A 730 25.17 45.97 25.91
C CYS A 730 24.95 47.08 24.88
N GLY A 731 23.94 46.97 24.02
CA GLY A 731 23.59 47.98 23.02
C GLY A 731 24.58 48.12 21.85
N LYS A 732 25.60 47.26 21.72
CA LYS A 732 26.57 47.32 20.61
C LYS A 732 25.93 46.93 19.28
N LYS A 733 26.09 47.78 18.27
CA LYS A 733 25.72 47.50 16.87
C LYS A 733 26.75 46.62 16.17
N TYR A 734 26.26 45.69 15.37
CA TYR A 734 27.03 44.75 14.55
C TYR A 734 26.65 44.92 13.07
N ALA A 735 27.56 44.52 12.18
CA ALA A 735 27.29 44.54 10.75
C ALA A 735 26.77 43.19 10.22
N ARG A 736 26.91 42.09 10.99
CA ARG A 736 26.42 40.76 10.61
C ARG A 736 25.75 40.02 11.79
N PRO A 737 24.64 39.28 11.57
CA PRO A 737 23.92 38.55 12.62
C PRO A 737 24.79 37.53 13.35
N THR A 738 25.73 36.91 12.64
CA THR A 738 26.65 35.91 13.21
C THR A 738 27.58 36.51 14.28
N TYR A 739 28.01 37.76 14.13
CA TYR A 739 28.85 38.43 15.12
C TYR A 739 28.05 38.90 16.34
N LEU A 740 26.83 39.39 16.11
CA LEU A 740 25.88 39.68 17.18
C LEU A 740 25.63 38.42 18.02
N LYS A 741 25.29 37.30 17.37
CA LYS A 741 25.00 36.03 18.05
C LYS A 741 26.17 35.53 18.89
N LYS A 742 27.39 35.50 18.34
CA LYS A 742 28.60 35.13 19.09
C LYS A 742 28.85 36.04 20.29
N HIS A 743 28.64 37.34 20.11
CA HIS A 743 28.81 38.30 21.20
C HIS A 743 27.76 38.13 22.30
N GLU A 744 26.50 37.87 21.94
CA GLU A 744 25.44 37.60 22.90
C GLU A 744 25.64 36.29 23.65
N GLU A 745 26.09 35.22 22.98
CA GLU A 745 26.44 33.94 23.61
C GLU A 745 27.57 34.12 24.65
N GLN A 746 28.62 34.88 24.29
CA GLN A 746 29.70 35.23 25.21
C GLN A 746 29.25 36.14 26.36
N SER A 747 28.30 37.04 26.10
CA SER A 747 27.76 37.97 27.10
C SER A 747 26.77 37.28 28.05
N MET A 748 26.06 36.24 27.60
CA MET A 748 25.23 35.36 28.42
C MET A 748 26.08 34.58 29.44
N ASP A 749 27.21 34.00 29.02
CA ASP A 749 28.15 33.30 29.93
C ASP A 749 28.76 34.23 31.00
N LEU A 750 28.92 35.52 30.67
CA LEU A 750 29.36 36.55 31.61
C LEU A 750 28.23 37.00 32.55
N GLY A 751 26.99 37.12 32.07
CA GLY A 751 25.81 37.48 32.86
C GLY A 751 25.39 36.42 33.87
N VAL A 752 25.46 35.14 33.50
CA VAL A 752 25.22 34.00 34.42
C VAL A 752 26.27 33.96 35.54
N ASN A 753 27.53 34.28 35.22
CA ASN A 753 28.60 34.41 36.21
C ASN A 753 28.40 35.58 37.19
N ILE A 754 27.75 36.67 36.78
CA ILE A 754 27.46 37.81 37.66
C ILE A 754 26.29 37.50 38.59
N ALA A 755 25.23 36.84 38.11
CA ALA A 755 24.12 36.38 38.93
C ALA A 755 24.53 35.31 39.97
N GLN A 756 25.43 34.39 39.59
CA GLN A 756 25.99 33.39 40.51
C GLN A 756 27.00 33.99 41.50
N LYS A 757 27.76 35.03 41.12
CA LYS A 757 28.68 35.73 42.04
C LYS A 757 27.96 36.62 43.07
N LEU A 758 26.76 37.11 42.76
CA LEU A 758 25.94 37.87 43.72
C LEU A 758 25.21 36.98 44.75
N GLN A 759 25.20 35.65 44.57
CA GLN A 759 24.61 34.70 45.51
C GLN A 759 25.62 33.99 46.43
N ALA A 760 26.91 34.30 46.35
CA ALA A 760 27.95 33.62 47.13
C ALA A 760 28.79 34.58 47.99
N SER A 761 28.32 34.88 49.23
CA SER A 761 29.07 35.02 50.52
C SER A 761 28.47 36.11 51.47
N PRO A 762 28.46 35.97 52.83
CA PRO A 762 27.93 34.85 53.62
C PRO A 762 27.07 35.28 54.85
N ARG A 763 26.28 34.31 55.37
CA ARG A 763 25.61 34.20 56.69
C ARG A 763 24.30 34.97 56.96
N SER A 764 23.18 34.23 56.96
CA SER A 764 22.60 33.67 58.20
C SER A 764 21.52 32.61 57.90
N LYS A 765 21.34 31.72 58.87
CA LYS A 765 20.62 30.44 58.91
C LYS A 765 19.11 30.55 58.57
N MET A 766 18.56 29.59 57.82
CA MET A 766 17.58 28.58 58.31
C MET A 766 16.97 27.70 57.20
N ALA A 767 16.93 26.40 57.50
CA ALA A 767 15.97 25.34 57.14
C ALA A 767 15.61 25.05 55.66
N SER A 768 16.17 23.93 55.19
CA SER A 768 15.60 22.86 54.36
C SER A 768 14.12 22.95 53.91
N THR A 769 13.89 22.78 52.61
CA THR A 769 13.28 21.56 52.04
C THR A 769 13.54 21.52 50.53
N THR A 770 14.32 20.54 50.11
CA THR A 770 14.64 20.24 48.71
C THR A 770 13.52 19.41 48.11
N THR A 771 12.84 19.93 47.09
CA THR A 771 11.96 19.15 46.22
C THR A 771 12.64 19.09 44.85
N PRO A 772 12.92 17.90 44.29
CA PRO A 772 13.57 17.80 42.99
C PRO A 772 12.60 18.27 41.89
N ILE A 773 13.09 19.21 41.08
CA ILE A 773 12.50 19.61 39.80
C ILE A 773 12.53 18.36 38.91
N MET A 774 11.36 17.77 38.68
CA MET A 774 11.17 16.67 37.73
C MET A 774 11.08 17.25 36.32
N CYS A 775 11.91 16.69 35.43
CA CYS A 775 11.84 16.84 33.97
C CYS A 775 10.58 16.20 33.38
#